data_AF-A0A932N788-F1
#
_entry.id   AF-A0A932N788-F1
#
_cell.length_a   1.000
_cell.length_b   1.000
_cell.length_c   1.000
_cell.angle_alpha   90.00
_cell.angle_beta   90.00
_cell.angle_gamma   90.00
#
_symmetry.space_group_name_H-M   'P 1'
#
loop_
_entity.id
_entity.type
_entity.pdbx_description
1 polymer ?
#
loop_
_entity_poly.entity_id
_entity_poly.type
_entity_poly.pdbx_seq_one_letter_code
_entity_poly.pdbx_strand_id
1 'polypeptide(L)'
;MTATATAPAITVTGNVQGDIFVGDHNFKVNTNYGTIIYKEAEPRVQLRASAPQPPRAPRGFIGRENEIKEIEAIIARSEAMLVTAPDGMGKTALLKQAANGEAARSLPNGVVIVEGVDEGGEALGLGDLIQRLFDALFESEPQLKVTATTARTYLSNTRPLVLLDGFNLPPASLTTLLDLFPKGALLIASTKTATTEDAQLLKLGPLAREDSILLLARKTGLSLSDVNRASFDLVCAALADTPLAIITVANAMRENGVPLDRVRATLTSSQPLSADPVQSGIERAYAFAYSTLSNAERDALSKAAVAPGVSSDPAWISNGNEITLERLKEMDLLVANSPRLRVPPALRERARIGANEEETREKLITYLRQTFEAREIDFEFCADELGNILSSMSWAAGKRRWADVLALGRGVNPYLTLRGLWDAWKTVLDQMLLAARSSRDQATEAWVLHQLGTREIGVGVKEVAVNFLERARNLRKTLGDDLGAAYSQHNLDLLLPPPLPPDAGTKPPTPGGGLPVILGLGAVGVVGVLVTVVALLGGAYFFTQPTPTHVAQITRTATHTVGAIASHTPTETATQVATITRAPPLASPTHTPSHTRTASSTPTPTTTRTPTFTPTPPGFTVNSTLDEPDSKPGDGLCQSTPSGVCTLRAAIMEANANDEADTITLPPGEYDLTLVGSDEDAAFTGDLDLTSEIAVAGAVAEETIINAFGLDGTDRVFHIVDEVEVSISGVTIRGGDAEGSGGGILNAGGDLKISDSIISNNVARSLGGGIANGGVLTIIRSTIADNAAISGEVIGNGSSILPISNTAAQAFAQGGGIYNIGQLTLTESILHLNSSFNGGGLSNDRGGSAELTNVTLSENTADNVGGGIYDSGPAKLINVTVHGNLAGEAGGGIFVLFSAKPGVSVVNSLISNNKIGNCSGSVVSGGFNIDSDGTCNLNDKGDLAKIDPRLEPLADNGGLTLTHALPKDSPALNAGDAAACPPTDQRGEKRNDGKCDIGAYEFP
;
A
#
# COMPACT_ATOMS: atom_id res chain seq x y z
N MET A 1 33.78 -41.85 2.25
CA MET A 1 32.94 -41.40 1.13
C MET A 1 32.38 -40.05 1.52
N THR A 2 32.71 -39.00 0.79
CA THR A 2 32.24 -37.63 1.02
C THR A 2 31.00 -37.38 0.18
N ALA A 3 29.84 -37.28 0.81
CA ALA A 3 28.64 -36.78 0.15
C ALA A 3 28.69 -35.25 0.17
N THR A 4 28.77 -34.64 -1.00
CA THR A 4 28.45 -33.21 -1.17
C THR A 4 26.97 -33.02 -0.89
N ALA A 5 26.63 -32.28 0.16
CA ALA A 5 25.26 -31.90 0.44
C ALA A 5 24.79 -30.88 -0.61
N THR A 6 24.22 -31.37 -1.70
CA THR A 6 23.26 -30.59 -2.48
C THR A 6 22.10 -30.19 -1.57
N ALA A 7 21.54 -28.99 -1.74
CA ALA A 7 20.32 -28.58 -1.07
C ALA A 7 19.25 -29.69 -1.16
N PRO A 8 18.46 -29.94 -0.11
CA PRO A 8 17.45 -31.00 -0.13
C PRO A 8 16.48 -30.73 -1.28
N ALA A 9 16.53 -31.59 -2.30
CA ALA A 9 15.76 -31.39 -3.52
C ALA A 9 14.26 -31.62 -3.24
N ILE A 10 13.56 -30.56 -2.83
CA ILE A 10 12.10 -30.56 -2.73
C ILE A 10 11.56 -30.86 -4.13
N THR A 11 10.97 -32.04 -4.25
CA THR A 11 10.29 -32.44 -5.48
C THR A 11 8.93 -31.76 -5.48
N VAL A 12 8.67 -30.89 -6.46
CA VAL A 12 7.36 -30.24 -6.58
C VAL A 12 6.33 -31.30 -6.94
N THR A 13 5.37 -31.51 -6.06
CA THR A 13 4.29 -32.50 -6.19
C THR A 13 2.94 -31.88 -5.87
N GLY A 14 1.88 -32.37 -6.50
CA GLY A 14 0.52 -31.81 -6.36
C GLY A 14 0.11 -30.98 -7.57
N ASN A 15 -0.82 -30.04 -7.36
CA ASN A 15 -1.36 -29.20 -8.42
C ASN A 15 -0.41 -28.03 -8.73
N VAL A 16 0.32 -28.16 -9.84
CA VAL A 16 1.35 -27.24 -10.33
C VAL A 16 0.85 -26.58 -11.59
N GLN A 17 0.94 -25.24 -11.67
CA GLN A 17 0.13 -24.46 -12.61
C GLN A 17 0.93 -23.66 -13.64
N GLY A 18 2.25 -23.56 -13.48
CA GLY A 18 3.11 -22.89 -14.45
C GLY A 18 4.44 -22.43 -13.85
N ASP A 19 5.21 -21.76 -14.71
CA ASP A 19 6.57 -21.28 -14.48
C ASP A 19 6.66 -19.83 -14.99
N ILE A 20 7.21 -18.91 -14.17
CA ILE A 20 7.54 -17.53 -14.57
C ILE A 20 8.97 -17.18 -14.13
N PHE A 21 9.76 -16.59 -15.02
CA PHE A 21 11.14 -16.20 -14.74
C PHE A 21 11.24 -14.77 -14.22
N VAL A 22 12.13 -14.56 -13.26
CA VAL A 22 12.45 -13.26 -12.65
C VAL A 22 13.97 -13.20 -12.48
N GLY A 23 14.64 -12.43 -13.33
CA GLY A 23 16.10 -12.51 -13.46
C GLY A 23 16.55 -13.92 -13.87
N ASP A 24 17.42 -14.53 -13.07
CA ASP A 24 17.96 -15.88 -13.24
C ASP A 24 17.23 -16.97 -12.41
N HIS A 25 16.02 -16.67 -11.95
CA HIS A 25 15.20 -17.55 -11.10
C HIS A 25 13.87 -17.89 -11.78
N ASN A 26 13.47 -19.16 -11.76
CA ASN A 26 12.15 -19.66 -12.17
C ASN A 26 11.25 -19.82 -10.93
N PHE A 27 10.05 -19.23 -10.98
CA PHE A 27 9.01 -19.27 -9.97
C PHE A 27 7.92 -20.23 -10.41
N LYS A 28 7.80 -21.36 -9.71
CA LYS A 28 6.87 -22.45 -10.03
C LYS A 28 5.69 -22.46 -9.08
N VAL A 29 4.48 -22.23 -9.58
CA VAL A 29 3.28 -22.07 -8.74
C VAL A 29 2.70 -23.43 -8.33
N ASN A 30 2.58 -23.67 -7.02
CA ASN A 30 1.85 -24.78 -6.42
C ASN A 30 0.67 -24.23 -5.58
N THR A 31 -0.55 -24.71 -5.81
CA THR A 31 -1.76 -24.18 -5.16
C THR A 31 -1.75 -24.37 -3.64
N ASN A 32 -1.19 -25.48 -3.18
CA ASN A 32 -1.35 -25.96 -1.80
C ASN A 32 -0.31 -25.33 -0.88
N TYR A 33 0.95 -25.33 -1.31
CA TYR A 33 2.09 -24.91 -0.48
C TYR A 33 2.67 -23.53 -0.84
N GLY A 34 2.28 -22.99 -2.00
CA GLY A 34 2.72 -21.69 -2.49
C GLY A 34 3.77 -21.78 -3.59
N THR A 35 4.25 -20.64 -4.05
CA THR A 35 5.19 -20.55 -5.18
C THR A 35 6.60 -20.90 -4.74
N ILE A 36 7.26 -21.82 -5.44
CA ILE A 36 8.61 -22.30 -5.10
C ILE A 36 9.62 -21.89 -6.18
N ILE A 37 10.80 -21.45 -5.76
CA ILE A 37 11.80 -20.85 -6.65
C ILE A 37 12.92 -21.84 -6.97
N TYR A 38 13.38 -21.86 -8.22
CA TYR A 38 14.55 -22.62 -8.67
C TYR A 38 15.48 -21.74 -9.52
N LYS A 39 16.76 -22.12 -9.60
CA LYS A 39 17.71 -21.49 -10.52
C LYS A 39 17.76 -22.27 -11.84
N GLU A 40 17.39 -21.62 -12.94
CA GLU A 40 17.35 -22.22 -14.28
C GLU A 40 17.92 -21.25 -15.33
N ALA A 41 18.04 -21.69 -16.58
CA ALA A 41 18.58 -20.86 -17.66
C ALA A 41 17.57 -19.79 -18.11
N GLU A 42 18.06 -18.58 -18.43
CA GLU A 42 17.23 -17.43 -18.83
C GLU A 42 16.22 -17.75 -19.95
N PRO A 43 15.00 -17.18 -19.90
CA PRO A 43 13.94 -17.44 -20.86
C PRO A 43 14.29 -16.86 -22.24
N ARG A 44 13.71 -17.44 -23.30
CA ARG A 44 13.84 -16.88 -24.64
C ARG A 44 12.89 -15.71 -24.82
N VAL A 45 13.43 -14.49 -24.87
CA VAL A 45 12.67 -13.27 -25.18
C VAL A 45 12.86 -12.89 -26.64
N GLN A 46 11.76 -12.66 -27.35
CA GLN A 46 11.77 -12.16 -28.72
C GLN A 46 10.66 -11.14 -28.94
N LEU A 47 10.89 -10.18 -29.86
CA LEU A 47 9.82 -9.30 -30.33
C LEU A 47 8.75 -10.15 -31.03
N ARG A 48 7.47 -9.88 -30.80
CA ARG A 48 6.36 -10.62 -31.43
C ARG A 48 6.48 -10.61 -32.95
N ALA A 49 6.27 -11.78 -33.56
CA ALA A 49 6.36 -11.93 -35.02
C ALA A 49 5.30 -11.13 -35.79
N SER A 50 4.17 -10.81 -35.15
CA SER A 50 3.14 -9.91 -35.66
C SER A 50 3.02 -8.69 -34.76
N ALA A 51 3.15 -7.49 -35.33
CA ALA A 51 2.96 -6.26 -34.58
C ALA A 51 1.51 -6.09 -34.10
N PRO A 52 1.28 -5.58 -32.88
CA PRO A 52 -0.04 -5.21 -32.38
C PRO A 52 -0.85 -4.38 -33.38
N GLN A 53 -2.06 -4.85 -33.66
CA GLN A 53 -2.93 -4.23 -34.66
C GLN A 53 -3.70 -3.06 -34.06
N PRO A 54 -3.96 -2.00 -34.85
CA PRO A 54 -4.81 -0.90 -34.40
C PRO A 54 -6.22 -1.39 -34.03
N PRO A 55 -6.89 -0.70 -33.10
CA PRO A 55 -8.25 -1.01 -32.71
C PRO A 55 -9.16 -0.81 -33.91
N ARG A 56 -10.36 -1.42 -33.89
CA ARG A 56 -11.35 -1.15 -34.92
C ARG A 56 -11.73 0.34 -34.91
N ALA A 57 -11.55 1.02 -36.06
CA ALA A 57 -11.96 2.42 -36.23
C ALA A 57 -13.46 2.61 -35.91
N PRO A 58 -13.86 3.72 -35.23
CA PRO A 58 -15.26 3.98 -34.90
C PRO A 58 -16.15 4.07 -36.13
N ARG A 59 -17.27 3.32 -36.14
CA ARG A 59 -18.23 3.37 -37.26
C ARG A 59 -18.97 4.70 -37.29
N GLY A 60 -18.76 5.47 -38.35
CA GLY A 60 -19.48 6.72 -38.59
C GLY A 60 -18.96 7.90 -37.78
N PHE A 61 -17.66 7.92 -37.47
CA PHE A 61 -16.95 9.09 -36.94
C PHE A 61 -17.21 10.35 -37.81
N ILE A 62 -17.41 11.50 -37.17
CA ILE A 62 -17.77 12.81 -37.77
C ILE A 62 -17.07 13.92 -36.98
N GLY A 63 -16.60 14.96 -37.67
CA GLY A 63 -15.91 16.11 -37.08
C GLY A 63 -14.49 15.79 -36.59
N ARG A 64 -13.96 16.65 -35.73
CA ARG A 64 -12.63 16.54 -35.07
C ARG A 64 -11.42 16.60 -36.03
N GLU A 65 -11.55 17.20 -37.19
CA GLU A 65 -10.49 17.26 -38.21
C GLU A 65 -9.27 18.07 -37.77
N ASN A 66 -9.41 18.96 -36.78
CA ASN A 66 -8.27 19.71 -36.23
C ASN A 66 -7.57 18.89 -35.14
N GLU A 67 -8.33 18.33 -34.20
CA GLU A 67 -7.80 17.47 -33.14
C GLU A 67 -7.08 16.24 -33.70
N ILE A 68 -7.59 15.63 -34.79
CA ILE A 68 -6.90 14.53 -35.50
C ILE A 68 -5.56 14.99 -36.09
N LYS A 69 -5.48 16.19 -36.69
CA LYS A 69 -4.21 16.70 -37.25
C LYS A 69 -3.18 16.98 -36.18
N GLU A 70 -3.58 17.49 -35.02
CA GLU A 70 -2.70 17.70 -33.87
C GLU A 70 -2.15 16.37 -33.35
N ILE A 71 -3.01 15.35 -33.22
CA ILE A 71 -2.61 14.01 -32.82
C ILE A 71 -1.68 13.35 -33.86
N GLU A 72 -2.02 13.37 -35.15
CA GLU A 72 -1.16 12.84 -36.23
C GLU A 72 0.24 13.52 -36.22
N ALA A 73 0.31 14.82 -35.95
CA ALA A 73 1.56 15.54 -35.84
C ALA A 73 2.40 15.12 -34.61
N ILE A 74 1.77 14.79 -33.48
CA ILE A 74 2.44 14.22 -32.29
C ILE A 74 2.97 12.81 -32.58
N ILE A 75 2.14 11.95 -33.18
CA ILE A 75 2.53 10.58 -33.53
C ILE A 75 3.73 10.61 -34.49
N ALA A 76 3.69 11.46 -35.52
CA ALA A 76 4.77 11.62 -36.49
C ALA A 76 6.09 12.12 -35.88
N ARG A 77 6.05 12.85 -34.76
CA ARG A 77 7.25 13.29 -34.02
C ARG A 77 7.73 12.30 -32.97
N SER A 78 6.99 11.21 -32.70
CA SER A 78 7.25 10.29 -31.58
C SER A 78 7.26 11.02 -30.23
N GLU A 79 6.27 11.90 -30.05
CA GLU A 79 6.02 12.65 -28.82
C GLU A 79 4.80 12.08 -28.07
N ALA A 80 4.47 12.68 -26.93
CA ALA A 80 3.30 12.32 -26.13
C ALA A 80 2.24 13.41 -26.05
N MET A 81 0.98 12.99 -25.96
CA MET A 81 -0.17 13.87 -25.78
C MET A 81 -1.17 13.30 -24.77
N LEU A 82 -1.59 14.17 -23.85
CA LEU A 82 -2.68 13.93 -22.90
C LEU A 82 -3.98 14.54 -23.44
N VAL A 83 -4.96 13.68 -23.70
CA VAL A 83 -6.30 14.05 -24.19
C VAL A 83 -7.26 14.05 -23.00
N THR A 84 -7.71 15.23 -22.58
CA THR A 84 -8.57 15.41 -21.40
C THR A 84 -9.97 15.91 -21.77
N ALA A 85 -10.99 15.32 -21.15
CA ALA A 85 -12.40 15.68 -21.35
C ALA A 85 -13.31 15.04 -20.28
N PRO A 86 -14.50 15.60 -20.01
CA PRO A 86 -15.61 14.85 -19.40
C PRO A 86 -15.94 13.56 -20.17
N ASP A 87 -16.68 12.65 -19.54
CA ASP A 87 -17.13 11.43 -20.22
C ASP A 87 -18.26 11.70 -21.22
N GLY A 88 -18.38 10.80 -22.20
CA GLY A 88 -19.26 10.97 -23.35
C GLY A 88 -18.75 11.90 -24.46
N MET A 89 -17.68 12.67 -24.24
CA MET A 89 -17.07 13.59 -25.23
C MET A 89 -16.36 12.93 -26.42
N GLY A 90 -16.18 11.61 -26.38
CA GLY A 90 -15.57 10.85 -27.48
C GLY A 90 -14.05 10.63 -27.40
N LYS A 91 -13.42 10.79 -26.22
CA LYS A 91 -11.97 10.52 -25.99
C LYS A 91 -11.51 9.20 -26.64
N THR A 92 -12.06 8.08 -26.20
CA THR A 92 -11.84 6.73 -26.75
C THR A 92 -12.05 6.65 -28.27
N ALA A 93 -13.07 7.33 -28.80
CA ALA A 93 -13.35 7.31 -30.24
C ALA A 93 -12.27 8.07 -31.02
N LEU A 94 -11.80 9.22 -30.52
CA LEU A 94 -10.72 9.99 -31.12
C LEU A 94 -9.40 9.20 -31.11
N LEU A 95 -9.04 8.57 -29.98
CA LEU A 95 -7.85 7.71 -29.89
C LEU A 95 -7.95 6.51 -30.87
N LYS A 96 -9.09 5.81 -30.90
CA LYS A 96 -9.30 4.67 -31.81
C LYS A 96 -9.34 5.10 -33.29
N GLN A 97 -9.74 6.34 -33.59
CA GLN A 97 -9.66 6.94 -34.93
C GLN A 97 -8.21 7.30 -35.31
N ALA A 98 -7.47 8.00 -34.44
CA ALA A 98 -6.08 8.38 -34.67
C ALA A 98 -5.13 7.18 -34.79
N ALA A 99 -5.39 6.10 -34.04
CA ALA A 99 -4.68 4.83 -34.18
C ALA A 99 -4.86 4.16 -35.56
N ASN A 100 -5.88 4.56 -36.32
CA ASN A 100 -6.09 4.14 -37.72
C ASN A 100 -5.56 5.18 -38.72
N GLY A 101 -4.89 6.23 -38.25
CA GLY A 101 -4.30 7.31 -39.02
C GLY A 101 -3.07 6.91 -39.84
N GLU A 102 -2.52 7.87 -40.57
CA GLU A 102 -1.36 7.64 -41.45
C GLU A 102 -0.07 7.50 -40.63
N ALA A 103 0.17 8.40 -39.67
CA ALA A 103 1.36 8.33 -38.82
C ALA A 103 1.34 7.07 -37.95
N ALA A 104 0.19 6.71 -37.39
CA ALA A 104 0.03 5.50 -36.58
C ALA A 104 0.37 4.22 -37.37
N ARG A 105 -0.06 4.12 -38.63
CA ARG A 105 0.25 2.99 -39.52
C ARG A 105 1.70 2.96 -40.02
N SER A 106 2.41 4.09 -39.95
CA SER A 106 3.83 4.16 -40.33
C SER A 106 4.77 3.59 -39.27
N LEU A 107 4.29 3.41 -38.03
CA LEU A 107 5.08 2.94 -36.89
C LEU A 107 5.33 1.42 -36.96
N PRO A 108 6.60 0.96 -36.99
CA PRO A 108 6.95 -0.42 -37.33
C PRO A 108 6.60 -1.44 -36.25
N ASN A 109 6.32 -1.01 -35.02
CA ASN A 109 5.91 -1.89 -33.92
C ASN A 109 4.40 -1.84 -33.64
N GLY A 110 3.61 -1.23 -34.55
CA GLY A 110 2.15 -1.24 -34.49
C GLY A 110 1.58 -0.36 -33.38
N VAL A 111 0.35 -0.69 -32.96
CA VAL A 111 -0.41 0.06 -31.95
C VAL A 111 -0.70 -0.83 -30.74
N VAL A 112 -0.12 -0.48 -29.60
CA VAL A 112 -0.41 -1.09 -28.30
C VAL A 112 -1.56 -0.32 -27.66
N ILE A 113 -2.53 -1.03 -27.09
CA ILE A 113 -3.59 -0.44 -26.27
C ILE A 113 -3.55 -1.10 -24.91
N VAL A 114 -3.60 -0.26 -23.88
CA VAL A 114 -3.91 -0.68 -22.53
C VAL A 114 -5.15 0.11 -22.10
N GLU A 115 -6.10 -0.57 -21.46
CA GLU A 115 -7.25 0.03 -20.78
C GLU A 115 -7.07 -0.19 -19.26
N GLY A 116 -7.68 0.67 -18.42
CA GLY A 116 -7.78 0.44 -16.98
C GLY A 116 -8.53 -0.87 -16.66
N VAL A 117 -8.42 -1.38 -15.43
CA VAL A 117 -9.12 -2.64 -15.05
C VAL A 117 -10.54 -2.41 -14.53
N ASP A 118 -10.76 -1.28 -13.87
CA ASP A 118 -12.00 -0.91 -13.19
C ASP A 118 -12.51 0.46 -13.68
N GLU A 119 -13.63 0.91 -13.10
CA GLU A 119 -14.20 2.22 -13.42
C GLU A 119 -13.45 3.43 -12.87
N GLY A 120 -12.61 3.26 -11.83
CA GLY A 120 -11.70 4.29 -11.35
C GLY A 120 -10.57 4.59 -12.34
N GLY A 121 -10.28 3.65 -13.24
CA GLY A 121 -9.15 3.72 -14.15
C GLY A 121 -7.85 3.28 -13.50
N GLU A 122 -7.92 2.36 -12.54
CA GLU A 122 -6.76 1.85 -11.82
C GLU A 122 -5.78 1.16 -12.77
N ALA A 123 -4.49 1.42 -12.51
CA ALA A 123 -3.40 0.87 -13.29
C ALA A 123 -2.93 -0.51 -12.83
N LEU A 124 -3.48 -1.03 -11.73
CA LEU A 124 -2.93 -2.12 -10.88
C LEU A 124 -1.59 -1.81 -10.19
N GLY A 125 -0.90 -0.76 -10.62
CA GLY A 125 0.46 -0.41 -10.22
C GLY A 125 1.31 -0.10 -11.43
N LEU A 126 2.44 0.59 -11.23
CA LEU A 126 3.32 0.97 -12.33
C LEU A 126 4.10 -0.23 -12.87
N GLY A 127 4.50 -1.18 -12.02
CA GLY A 127 5.17 -2.41 -12.42
C GLY A 127 4.29 -3.32 -13.27
N ASP A 128 2.98 -3.34 -12.97
CA ASP A 128 1.97 -4.12 -13.69
C ASP A 128 1.61 -3.49 -15.04
N LEU A 129 1.49 -2.16 -15.11
CA LEU A 129 1.33 -1.45 -16.38
C LEU A 129 2.56 -1.65 -17.28
N ILE A 130 3.78 -1.61 -16.74
CA ILE A 130 5.02 -1.89 -17.47
C ILE A 130 5.06 -3.33 -17.97
N GLN A 131 4.62 -4.31 -17.16
CA GLN A 131 4.51 -5.70 -17.56
C GLN A 131 3.55 -5.86 -18.75
N ARG A 132 2.33 -5.30 -18.66
CA ARG A 132 1.33 -5.33 -19.75
C ARG A 132 1.85 -4.70 -21.04
N LEU A 133 2.61 -3.61 -20.96
CA LEU A 133 3.25 -2.96 -22.11
C LEU A 133 4.37 -3.79 -22.74
N PHE A 134 5.13 -4.52 -21.92
CA PHE A 134 6.15 -5.46 -22.40
C PHE A 134 5.50 -6.67 -23.10
N ASP A 135 4.53 -7.31 -22.47
CA ASP A 135 3.84 -8.50 -23.00
C ASP A 135 3.03 -8.20 -24.28
N ALA A 136 2.63 -6.94 -24.49
CA ALA A 136 2.01 -6.50 -25.75
C ALA A 136 2.99 -6.51 -26.94
N LEU A 137 4.29 -6.37 -26.73
CA LEU A 137 5.31 -6.24 -27.78
C LEU A 137 6.27 -7.42 -27.87
N PHE A 138 6.47 -8.15 -26.77
CA PHE A 138 7.38 -9.28 -26.67
C PHE A 138 6.64 -10.58 -26.36
N GLU A 139 7.23 -11.68 -26.81
CA GLU A 139 6.91 -13.04 -26.39
C GLU A 139 8.11 -13.58 -25.61
N SER A 140 7.82 -14.29 -24.51
CA SER A 140 8.82 -14.94 -23.67
C SER A 140 8.43 -16.38 -23.38
N GLU A 141 9.34 -17.32 -23.62
CA GLU A 141 9.17 -18.73 -23.29
C GLU A 141 10.28 -19.23 -22.33
N PRO A 142 9.96 -19.58 -21.08
CA PRO A 142 8.71 -19.30 -20.35
C PRO A 142 8.47 -17.80 -20.10
N GLN A 143 7.34 -17.44 -19.47
CA GLN A 143 6.98 -16.04 -19.20
C GLN A 143 8.09 -15.32 -18.42
N LEU A 144 8.42 -14.08 -18.78
CA LEU A 144 9.37 -13.23 -18.06
C LEU A 144 8.63 -12.11 -17.31
N LYS A 145 8.91 -11.97 -16.01
CA LYS A 145 8.64 -10.75 -15.23
C LYS A 145 9.70 -9.71 -15.57
N VAL A 146 9.28 -8.50 -15.93
CA VAL A 146 10.19 -7.36 -16.12
C VAL A 146 10.05 -6.33 -15.00
N THR A 147 11.19 -5.73 -14.64
CA THR A 147 11.29 -4.47 -13.87
C THR A 147 11.34 -3.27 -14.82
N ALA A 148 11.15 -2.05 -14.33
CA ALA A 148 11.26 -0.84 -15.15
C ALA A 148 12.61 -0.74 -15.92
N THR A 149 13.72 -1.11 -15.27
CA THR A 149 15.07 -1.14 -15.87
C THR A 149 15.18 -2.20 -16.97
N THR A 150 14.66 -3.40 -16.73
CA THR A 150 14.66 -4.49 -17.72
C THR A 150 13.76 -4.14 -18.91
N ALA A 151 12.55 -3.63 -18.63
CA ALA A 151 11.61 -3.18 -19.64
C ALA A 151 12.20 -2.06 -20.51
N ARG A 152 12.87 -1.05 -19.93
CA ARG A 152 13.57 0.01 -20.68
C ARG A 152 14.62 -0.57 -21.65
N THR A 153 15.32 -1.64 -21.26
CA THR A 153 16.32 -2.31 -22.11
C THR A 153 15.70 -2.91 -23.37
N TYR A 154 14.53 -3.54 -23.26
CA TYR A 154 13.80 -4.11 -24.40
C TYR A 154 13.02 -3.06 -25.20
N LEU A 155 12.27 -2.19 -24.53
CA LEU A 155 11.30 -1.26 -25.13
C LEU A 155 11.96 -0.06 -25.82
N SER A 156 13.13 0.40 -25.37
CA SER A 156 13.81 1.61 -25.92
C SER A 156 14.26 1.51 -27.38
N ASN A 157 14.25 0.31 -27.96
CA ASN A 157 14.50 0.07 -29.38
C ASN A 157 13.24 -0.17 -30.21
N THR A 158 12.07 -0.20 -29.57
CA THR A 158 10.77 -0.27 -30.24
C THR A 158 10.26 1.13 -30.61
N ARG A 159 9.35 1.19 -31.58
CA ARG A 159 8.66 2.38 -32.07
C ARG A 159 7.16 2.11 -32.23
N PRO A 160 6.42 1.84 -31.14
CA PRO A 160 4.98 1.66 -31.18
C PRO A 160 4.24 3.00 -31.07
N LEU A 161 2.95 2.99 -31.36
CA LEU A 161 2.00 3.92 -30.76
C LEU A 161 1.38 3.24 -29.54
N VAL A 162 1.51 3.83 -28.35
CA VAL A 162 0.85 3.33 -27.14
C VAL A 162 -0.36 4.20 -26.83
N LEU A 163 -1.53 3.57 -26.71
CA LEU A 163 -2.75 4.20 -26.22
C LEU A 163 -3.00 3.75 -24.78
N LEU A 164 -3.13 4.71 -23.87
CA LEU A 164 -3.55 4.50 -22.48
C LEU A 164 -4.94 5.12 -22.31
N ASP A 165 -6.00 4.32 -22.47
CA ASP A 165 -7.39 4.81 -22.42
C ASP A 165 -8.00 4.62 -21.02
N GLY A 166 -8.41 5.73 -20.41
CA GLY A 166 -9.12 5.73 -19.13
C GLY A 166 -8.24 5.67 -17.88
N PHE A 167 -6.95 5.98 -17.96
CA PHE A 167 -6.08 5.97 -16.76
C PHE A 167 -6.01 7.34 -16.07
N ASN A 168 -5.96 7.30 -14.73
CA ASN A 168 -5.69 8.44 -13.85
C ASN A 168 -4.27 8.37 -13.25
N LEU A 169 -3.25 8.34 -14.11
CA LEU A 169 -1.85 8.16 -13.66
C LEU A 169 -1.28 9.39 -12.90
N PRO A 170 -0.52 9.17 -11.81
CA PRO A 170 0.29 10.21 -11.20
C PRO A 170 1.35 10.80 -12.16
N PRO A 171 1.74 12.08 -12.03
CA PRO A 171 2.74 12.70 -12.90
C PRO A 171 4.10 11.98 -12.95
N ALA A 172 4.58 11.44 -11.83
CA ALA A 172 5.83 10.68 -11.78
C ALA A 172 5.76 9.36 -12.59
N SER A 173 4.61 8.70 -12.58
CA SER A 173 4.34 7.50 -13.37
C SER A 173 4.34 7.81 -14.87
N LEU A 174 3.79 8.98 -15.27
CA LEU A 174 3.82 9.44 -16.66
C LEU A 174 5.26 9.60 -17.17
N THR A 175 6.12 10.33 -16.45
CA THR A 175 7.52 10.51 -16.82
C THR A 175 8.24 9.17 -17.00
N THR A 176 8.01 8.20 -16.11
CA THR A 176 8.61 6.86 -16.21
C THR A 176 8.15 6.08 -17.44
N LEU A 177 6.89 6.21 -17.86
CA LEU A 177 6.35 5.53 -19.04
C LEU A 177 6.85 6.13 -20.36
N LEU A 178 7.03 7.45 -20.41
CA LEU A 178 7.58 8.16 -21.57
C LEU A 178 9.01 7.69 -21.87
N ASP A 179 9.80 7.51 -20.82
CA ASP A 179 11.18 7.02 -20.84
C ASP A 179 11.35 5.59 -21.40
N LEU A 180 10.28 4.77 -21.46
CA LEU A 180 10.32 3.43 -22.03
C LEU A 180 10.29 3.43 -23.57
N PHE A 181 9.71 4.47 -24.16
CA PHE A 181 9.47 4.58 -25.61
C PHE A 181 10.06 5.86 -26.22
N PRO A 182 11.37 6.15 -26.08
CA PRO A 182 12.03 7.36 -26.58
C PRO A 182 12.06 7.49 -28.12
N LYS A 183 11.41 6.57 -28.84
CA LYS A 183 11.27 6.53 -30.31
C LYS A 183 9.84 6.13 -30.73
N GLY A 184 8.91 6.00 -29.77
CA GLY A 184 7.50 5.70 -30.00
C GLY A 184 6.63 6.91 -29.65
N ALA A 185 5.33 6.80 -29.88
CA ALA A 185 4.37 7.86 -29.54
C ALA A 185 3.44 7.40 -28.41
N LEU A 186 3.04 8.32 -27.52
CA LEU A 186 2.15 8.03 -26.39
C LEU A 186 0.89 8.89 -26.44
N LEU A 187 -0.29 8.27 -26.45
CA LEU A 187 -1.58 8.98 -26.34
C LEU A 187 -2.30 8.50 -25.08
N ILE A 188 -2.56 9.43 -24.17
CA ILE A 188 -3.20 9.14 -22.88
C ILE A 188 -4.57 9.81 -22.88
N ALA A 189 -5.65 9.08 -22.62
CA ALA A 189 -6.98 9.65 -22.40
C ALA A 189 -7.35 9.60 -20.93
N SER A 190 -7.71 10.77 -20.37
CA SER A 190 -8.07 10.93 -18.96
C SER A 190 -9.29 11.83 -18.78
N THR A 191 -10.00 11.67 -17.67
CA THR A 191 -11.03 12.62 -17.20
C THR A 191 -10.43 13.73 -16.34
N LYS A 192 -9.27 13.49 -15.70
CA LYS A 192 -8.55 14.44 -14.86
C LYS A 192 -7.53 15.22 -15.69
N THR A 193 -7.29 16.49 -15.32
CA THR A 193 -6.20 17.28 -15.91
C THR A 193 -4.91 16.98 -15.15
N ALA A 194 -4.01 16.18 -15.72
CA ALA A 194 -2.64 16.06 -15.22
C ALA A 194 -1.73 17.08 -15.95
N THR A 195 -0.75 17.65 -15.24
CA THR A 195 0.27 18.52 -15.84
C THR A 195 1.63 17.82 -15.76
N THR A 196 2.26 17.66 -16.92
CA THR A 196 3.67 17.29 -17.06
C THR A 196 4.28 18.18 -18.15
N GLU A 197 5.58 18.49 -18.04
CA GLU A 197 6.31 19.22 -19.09
C GLU A 197 6.57 18.35 -20.33
N ASP A 198 6.51 17.02 -20.17
CA ASP A 198 6.91 16.02 -21.18
C ASP A 198 5.78 15.57 -22.13
N ALA A 199 4.55 16.08 -21.98
CA ALA A 199 3.42 15.72 -22.84
C ALA A 199 2.51 16.91 -23.18
N GLN A 200 2.12 17.04 -24.46
CA GLN A 200 1.23 18.11 -24.91
C GLN A 200 -0.21 17.88 -24.42
N LEU A 201 -0.89 18.92 -23.94
CA LEU A 201 -2.29 18.84 -23.49
C LEU A 201 -3.27 19.18 -24.61
N LEU A 202 -4.22 18.27 -24.90
CA LEU A 202 -5.36 18.49 -25.79
C LEU A 202 -6.67 18.41 -24.99
N LYS A 203 -7.45 19.49 -24.97
CA LYS A 203 -8.76 19.56 -24.30
C LYS A 203 -9.89 19.36 -25.30
N LEU A 204 -10.76 18.36 -25.09
CA LEU A 204 -11.96 18.16 -25.91
C LEU A 204 -13.20 18.80 -25.26
N GLY A 205 -13.85 19.70 -25.98
CA GLY A 205 -15.20 20.18 -25.68
C GLY A 205 -16.28 19.37 -26.43
N PRO A 206 -17.55 19.84 -26.45
CA PRO A 206 -18.62 19.29 -27.28
C PRO A 206 -18.29 19.26 -28.78
N LEU A 207 -19.12 18.61 -29.60
CA LEU A 207 -19.02 18.73 -31.06
C LEU A 207 -19.49 20.11 -31.55
N ALA A 208 -19.06 20.51 -32.75
CA ALA A 208 -19.68 21.63 -33.43
C ALA A 208 -21.15 21.28 -33.77
N ARG A 209 -22.08 22.24 -33.63
CA ARG A 209 -23.52 21.97 -33.79
C ARG A 209 -23.88 21.31 -35.13
N GLU A 210 -23.24 21.70 -36.21
CA GLU A 210 -23.44 21.08 -37.53
C GLU A 210 -23.01 19.61 -37.55
N ASP A 211 -21.90 19.26 -36.91
CA ASP A 211 -21.42 17.88 -36.76
C ASP A 211 -22.37 17.05 -35.88
N SER A 212 -22.91 17.64 -34.80
CA SER A 212 -23.96 17.02 -33.96
C SER A 212 -25.21 16.68 -34.78
N ILE A 213 -25.68 17.61 -35.61
CA ILE A 213 -26.84 17.42 -36.50
C ILE A 213 -26.57 16.33 -37.54
N LEU A 214 -25.38 16.33 -38.15
CA LEU A 214 -24.93 15.30 -39.09
C LEU A 214 -24.85 13.92 -38.42
N LEU A 215 -24.33 13.84 -37.19
CA LEU A 215 -24.25 12.61 -36.40
C LEU A 215 -25.63 12.06 -36.07
N LEU A 216 -26.55 12.90 -35.60
CA LEU A 216 -27.92 12.53 -35.27
C LEU A 216 -28.69 12.03 -36.51
N ALA A 217 -28.62 12.76 -37.63
CA ALA A 217 -29.25 12.35 -38.89
C ALA A 217 -28.69 11.01 -39.41
N ARG A 218 -27.36 10.84 -39.37
CA ARG A 218 -26.70 9.61 -39.84
C ARG A 218 -27.02 8.39 -38.98
N LYS A 219 -27.10 8.55 -37.65
CA LYS A 219 -27.41 7.45 -36.71
C LYS A 219 -28.91 7.07 -36.71
N THR A 220 -29.81 8.04 -36.93
CA THR A 220 -31.26 7.78 -37.11
C THR A 220 -31.62 7.27 -38.50
N GLY A 221 -30.80 7.52 -39.52
CA GLY A 221 -31.08 7.16 -40.92
C GLY A 221 -32.06 8.09 -41.63
N LEU A 222 -32.40 9.24 -41.03
CA LEU A 222 -33.35 10.20 -41.55
C LEU A 222 -32.67 11.25 -42.45
N SER A 223 -33.38 11.72 -43.49
CA SER A 223 -32.88 12.75 -44.40
C SER A 223 -32.86 14.15 -43.76
N LEU A 224 -31.80 14.92 -44.05
CA LEU A 224 -31.66 16.35 -43.70
C LEU A 224 -32.51 17.23 -44.64
N SER A 225 -33.83 17.16 -44.52
CA SER A 225 -34.75 18.15 -45.08
C SER A 225 -34.84 19.38 -44.18
N ASP A 226 -35.26 20.52 -44.72
CA ASP A 226 -35.40 21.78 -43.95
C ASP A 226 -36.28 21.63 -42.71
N VAL A 227 -37.34 20.82 -42.80
CA VAL A 227 -38.26 20.50 -41.69
C VAL A 227 -37.56 19.68 -40.60
N ASN A 228 -36.79 18.66 -40.98
CA ASN A 228 -36.10 17.79 -40.01
C ASN A 228 -34.90 18.52 -39.36
N ARG A 229 -34.22 19.40 -40.10
CA ARG A 229 -33.02 20.12 -39.64
C ARG A 229 -33.29 20.94 -38.37
N ALA A 230 -34.40 21.67 -38.32
CA ALA A 230 -34.77 22.44 -37.13
C ALA A 230 -35.06 21.55 -35.91
N SER A 231 -35.68 20.38 -36.11
CA SER A 231 -35.90 19.42 -35.02
C SER A 231 -34.60 18.74 -34.56
N PHE A 232 -33.67 18.45 -35.47
CA PHE A 232 -32.35 17.93 -35.09
C PHE A 232 -31.52 18.94 -34.29
N ASP A 233 -31.51 20.22 -34.69
CA ASP A 233 -30.81 21.28 -33.96
C ASP A 233 -31.30 21.40 -32.51
N LEU A 234 -32.62 21.41 -32.31
CA LEU A 234 -33.23 21.44 -30.96
C LEU A 234 -32.91 20.19 -30.13
N VAL A 235 -32.84 19.00 -30.74
CA VAL A 235 -32.42 17.77 -30.05
C VAL A 235 -30.93 17.84 -29.68
N CYS A 236 -30.05 18.27 -30.59
CA CYS A 236 -28.62 18.42 -30.30
C CYS A 236 -28.37 19.46 -29.19
N ALA A 237 -29.14 20.56 -29.16
CA ALA A 237 -29.12 21.55 -28.10
C ALA A 237 -29.53 20.97 -26.73
N ALA A 238 -30.61 20.18 -26.68
CA ALA A 238 -31.07 19.54 -25.45
C ALA A 238 -30.10 18.49 -24.90
N LEU A 239 -29.23 17.96 -25.77
CA LEU A 239 -28.18 16.98 -25.46
C LEU A 239 -26.78 17.63 -25.34
N ALA A 240 -26.72 18.97 -25.26
CA ALA A 240 -25.49 19.77 -25.13
C ALA A 240 -24.36 19.36 -26.08
N ASP A 241 -24.70 19.02 -27.33
CA ASP A 241 -23.75 18.61 -28.39
C ASP A 241 -22.80 17.46 -27.99
N THR A 242 -23.24 16.62 -27.05
CA THR A 242 -22.44 15.54 -26.47
C THR A 242 -22.55 14.26 -27.33
N PRO A 243 -21.46 13.74 -27.91
CA PRO A 243 -21.49 12.61 -28.85
C PRO A 243 -22.23 11.37 -28.33
N LEU A 244 -21.93 10.95 -27.10
CA LEU A 244 -22.56 9.77 -26.49
C LEU A 244 -24.07 9.98 -26.33
N ALA A 245 -24.50 11.12 -25.80
CA ALA A 245 -25.92 11.45 -25.62
C ALA A 245 -26.68 11.42 -26.95
N ILE A 246 -26.10 12.00 -28.01
CA ILE A 246 -26.66 11.99 -29.37
C ILE A 246 -26.79 10.57 -29.92
N ILE A 247 -25.75 9.74 -29.78
CA ILE A 247 -25.74 8.35 -30.26
C ILE A 247 -26.78 7.50 -29.53
N THR A 248 -26.84 7.59 -28.19
CA THR A 248 -27.80 6.88 -27.35
C THR A 248 -29.25 7.21 -27.74
N VAL A 249 -29.58 8.50 -27.89
CA VAL A 249 -30.92 8.92 -28.35
C VAL A 249 -31.21 8.44 -29.77
N ALA A 250 -30.27 8.59 -30.70
CA ALA A 250 -30.45 8.21 -32.09
C ALA A 250 -30.72 6.70 -32.27
N ASN A 251 -29.97 5.84 -31.57
CA ASN A 251 -30.17 4.40 -31.63
C ASN A 251 -31.48 4.00 -30.91
N ALA A 252 -31.73 4.48 -29.69
CA ALA A 252 -32.96 4.16 -28.96
C ALA A 252 -34.22 4.60 -29.72
N MET A 253 -34.14 5.73 -30.43
CA MET A 253 -35.19 6.20 -31.35
C MET A 253 -35.38 5.24 -32.53
N ARG A 254 -34.29 4.80 -33.18
CA ARG A 254 -34.31 3.88 -34.32
C ARG A 254 -34.89 2.51 -33.95
N GLU A 255 -34.33 1.87 -32.93
CA GLU A 255 -34.69 0.48 -32.55
C GLU A 255 -36.10 0.34 -31.96
N ASN A 256 -36.67 1.43 -31.43
CA ASN A 256 -38.02 1.44 -30.88
C ASN A 256 -39.02 2.22 -31.75
N GLY A 257 -38.62 2.62 -32.97
CA GLY A 257 -39.50 3.28 -33.95
C GLY A 257 -40.11 4.61 -33.48
N VAL A 258 -39.41 5.37 -32.63
CA VAL A 258 -39.96 6.59 -32.01
C VAL A 258 -39.88 7.77 -32.99
N PRO A 259 -40.97 8.51 -33.25
CA PRO A 259 -40.92 9.70 -34.11
C PRO A 259 -40.13 10.85 -33.49
N LEU A 260 -39.35 11.57 -34.32
CA LEU A 260 -38.45 12.66 -33.89
C LEU A 260 -39.15 13.75 -33.05
N ASP A 261 -40.38 14.14 -33.39
CA ASP A 261 -41.16 15.11 -32.61
C ASP A 261 -41.46 14.65 -31.17
N ARG A 262 -41.66 13.34 -30.97
CA ARG A 262 -41.88 12.75 -29.65
C ARG A 262 -40.59 12.73 -28.85
N VAL A 263 -39.45 12.41 -29.48
CA VAL A 263 -38.12 12.50 -28.85
C VAL A 263 -37.87 13.92 -28.33
N ARG A 264 -38.05 14.93 -29.20
CA ARG A 264 -37.93 16.35 -28.82
C ARG A 264 -38.82 16.68 -27.62
N ALA A 265 -40.10 16.32 -27.66
CA ALA A 265 -41.04 16.60 -26.56
C ALA A 265 -40.57 15.97 -25.24
N THR A 266 -40.15 14.70 -25.25
CA THR A 266 -39.64 14.00 -24.06
C THR A 266 -38.38 14.67 -23.50
N LEU A 267 -37.39 14.97 -24.34
CA LEU A 267 -36.14 15.62 -23.91
C LEU A 267 -36.39 17.01 -23.32
N THR A 268 -37.27 17.82 -23.93
CA THR A 268 -37.63 19.16 -23.41
C THR A 268 -38.41 19.09 -22.10
N SER A 269 -39.23 18.05 -21.90
CA SER A 269 -39.99 17.83 -20.65
C SER A 269 -39.17 17.22 -19.50
N SER A 270 -37.96 16.72 -19.79
CA SER A 270 -37.12 16.02 -18.81
C SER A 270 -36.38 17.00 -17.90
N GLN A 271 -36.50 16.77 -16.59
CA GLN A 271 -35.78 17.49 -15.54
C GLN A 271 -34.52 16.70 -15.15
N PRO A 272 -33.31 17.13 -15.57
CA PRO A 272 -32.04 16.55 -15.12
C PRO A 272 -31.79 16.88 -13.65
N LEU A 273 -30.93 16.10 -12.99
CA LEU A 273 -30.43 16.40 -11.65
C LEU A 273 -29.24 17.37 -11.72
N SER A 274 -28.39 17.22 -12.74
CA SER A 274 -27.20 18.07 -12.89
C SER A 274 -27.50 19.41 -13.56
N ALA A 275 -26.88 20.47 -13.03
CA ALA A 275 -26.84 21.79 -13.64
C ALA A 275 -25.76 21.93 -14.73
N ASP A 276 -24.79 21.02 -14.81
CA ASP A 276 -23.80 21.01 -15.87
C ASP A 276 -24.44 20.65 -17.22
N PRO A 277 -24.21 21.42 -18.32
CA PRO A 277 -24.84 21.16 -19.60
C PRO A 277 -24.59 19.75 -20.14
N VAL A 278 -23.35 19.25 -20.07
CA VAL A 278 -22.92 17.96 -20.62
C VAL A 278 -23.61 16.84 -19.86
N GLN A 279 -23.49 16.84 -18.54
CA GLN A 279 -24.10 15.83 -17.68
C GLN A 279 -25.63 15.87 -17.80
N SER A 280 -26.25 17.05 -17.88
CA SER A 280 -27.69 17.19 -18.10
C SER A 280 -28.14 16.60 -19.44
N GLY A 281 -27.32 16.70 -20.50
CA GLY A 281 -27.58 16.11 -21.81
C GLY A 281 -27.51 14.58 -21.78
N ILE A 282 -26.53 14.04 -21.05
CA ILE A 282 -26.35 12.60 -20.82
C ILE A 282 -27.51 12.04 -20.00
N GLU A 283 -27.94 12.74 -18.94
CA GLU A 283 -29.10 12.35 -18.12
C GLU A 283 -30.40 12.31 -18.93
N ARG A 284 -30.65 13.32 -19.77
CA ARG A 284 -31.81 13.33 -20.68
C ARG A 284 -31.77 12.18 -21.69
N ALA A 285 -30.60 11.92 -22.28
CA ALA A 285 -30.41 10.80 -23.21
C ALA A 285 -30.67 9.44 -22.54
N TYR A 286 -30.12 9.24 -21.34
CA TYR A 286 -30.34 8.02 -20.57
C TYR A 286 -31.82 7.86 -20.19
N ALA A 287 -32.46 8.90 -19.66
CA ALA A 287 -33.87 8.86 -19.27
C ALA A 287 -34.80 8.52 -20.47
N PHE A 288 -34.51 9.08 -21.64
CA PHE A 288 -35.21 8.72 -22.88
C PHE A 288 -34.99 7.24 -23.23
N ALA A 289 -33.75 6.77 -23.31
CA ALA A 289 -33.45 5.38 -23.66
C ALA A 289 -34.07 4.38 -22.66
N TYR A 290 -33.90 4.62 -21.35
CA TYR A 290 -34.46 3.82 -20.27
C TYR A 290 -36.00 3.70 -20.32
N SER A 291 -36.69 4.73 -20.79
CA SER A 291 -38.14 4.71 -20.98
C SER A 291 -38.60 3.72 -22.07
N THR A 292 -37.71 3.36 -23.01
CA THR A 292 -37.99 2.39 -24.09
C THR A 292 -37.67 0.94 -23.72
N LEU A 293 -36.94 0.70 -22.64
CA LEU A 293 -36.51 -0.64 -22.23
C LEU A 293 -37.63 -1.48 -21.61
N SER A 294 -37.58 -2.78 -21.83
CA SER A 294 -38.33 -3.79 -21.06
C SER A 294 -37.69 -4.02 -19.68
N ASN A 295 -38.39 -4.69 -18.77
CA ASN A 295 -37.87 -4.97 -17.43
C ASN A 295 -36.64 -5.89 -17.44
N ALA A 296 -36.54 -6.84 -18.38
CA ALA A 296 -35.37 -7.70 -18.53
C ALA A 296 -34.13 -6.92 -19.02
N GLU A 297 -34.33 -5.95 -19.92
CA GLU A 297 -33.24 -5.07 -20.40
C GLU A 297 -32.77 -4.10 -19.31
N ARG A 298 -33.67 -3.64 -18.44
CA ARG A 298 -33.32 -2.83 -17.27
C ARG A 298 -32.50 -3.62 -16.25
N ASP A 299 -32.93 -4.84 -15.92
CA ASP A 299 -32.21 -5.75 -14.99
C ASP A 299 -30.82 -6.15 -15.51
N ALA A 300 -30.71 -6.45 -16.81
CA ALA A 300 -29.41 -6.70 -17.43
C ALA A 300 -28.50 -5.45 -17.38
N LEU A 301 -29.03 -4.27 -17.73
CA LEU A 301 -28.26 -3.04 -17.72
C LEU A 301 -27.81 -2.64 -16.31
N SER A 302 -28.63 -2.83 -15.28
CA SER A 302 -28.25 -2.55 -13.89
C SER A 302 -27.19 -3.53 -13.37
N LYS A 303 -27.29 -4.84 -13.67
CA LYS A 303 -26.24 -5.82 -13.33
C LYS A 303 -24.88 -5.49 -13.94
N ALA A 304 -24.87 -5.06 -15.20
CA ALA A 304 -23.65 -4.61 -15.88
C ALA A 304 -23.11 -3.30 -15.27
N ALA A 305 -23.99 -2.42 -14.79
CA ALA A 305 -23.60 -1.16 -14.18
C ALA A 305 -23.07 -1.31 -12.75
N VAL A 306 -23.62 -2.21 -11.94
CA VAL A 306 -23.17 -2.47 -10.55
C VAL A 306 -21.87 -3.27 -10.49
N ALA A 307 -21.58 -4.10 -11.50
CA ALA A 307 -20.26 -4.71 -11.62
C ALA A 307 -19.17 -3.60 -11.63
N PRO A 308 -18.05 -3.73 -10.91
CA PRO A 308 -17.08 -2.64 -10.73
C PRO A 308 -16.01 -2.56 -11.83
N GLY A 309 -15.72 -3.65 -12.54
CA GLY A 309 -14.76 -3.71 -13.64
C GLY A 309 -15.20 -2.89 -14.87
N VAL A 310 -14.26 -2.62 -15.79
CA VAL A 310 -14.55 -1.91 -17.06
C VAL A 310 -15.57 -2.67 -17.93
N SER A 311 -15.55 -4.00 -17.88
CA SER A 311 -16.47 -4.87 -18.60
C SER A 311 -16.77 -6.15 -17.81
N SER A 312 -17.82 -6.88 -18.18
CA SER A 312 -18.24 -8.13 -17.51
C SER A 312 -18.73 -9.20 -18.49
N ASP A 313 -18.77 -10.44 -18.02
CA ASP A 313 -19.25 -11.63 -18.74
C ASP A 313 -20.73 -11.46 -19.19
N PRO A 314 -21.04 -11.67 -20.49
CA PRO A 314 -22.41 -11.81 -20.99
C PRO A 314 -23.32 -12.75 -20.17
N ALA A 315 -22.77 -13.83 -19.63
CA ALA A 315 -23.48 -14.82 -18.81
C ALA A 315 -23.93 -14.24 -17.46
N TRP A 316 -23.08 -13.46 -16.78
CA TRP A 316 -23.44 -12.71 -15.57
C TRP A 316 -24.58 -11.71 -15.82
N ILE A 317 -24.44 -10.93 -16.89
CA ILE A 317 -25.36 -9.82 -17.20
C ILE A 317 -26.78 -10.33 -17.49
N SER A 318 -26.90 -11.37 -18.31
CA SER A 318 -28.19 -11.78 -18.89
C SER A 318 -28.77 -13.10 -18.36
N ASN A 319 -28.03 -13.84 -17.53
CA ASN A 319 -28.32 -15.24 -17.20
C ASN A 319 -28.55 -16.12 -18.46
N GLY A 320 -27.87 -15.83 -19.57
CA GLY A 320 -27.98 -16.55 -20.84
C GLY A 320 -29.07 -16.05 -21.80
N ASN A 321 -29.72 -14.92 -21.53
CA ASN A 321 -30.67 -14.31 -22.47
C ASN A 321 -29.97 -13.41 -23.51
N GLU A 322 -29.48 -14.05 -24.58
CA GLU A 322 -28.78 -13.38 -25.69
C GLU A 322 -29.62 -12.27 -26.35
N ILE A 323 -30.94 -12.44 -26.49
CA ILE A 323 -31.82 -11.46 -27.15
C ILE A 323 -31.81 -10.11 -26.40
N THR A 324 -31.82 -10.15 -25.07
CA THR A 324 -31.70 -8.95 -24.24
C THR A 324 -30.35 -8.24 -24.44
N LEU A 325 -29.27 -8.99 -24.62
CA LEU A 325 -27.95 -8.42 -24.88
C LEU A 325 -27.82 -7.83 -26.29
N GLU A 326 -28.39 -8.47 -27.32
CA GLU A 326 -28.40 -7.90 -28.67
C GLU A 326 -29.14 -6.56 -28.71
N ARG A 327 -30.34 -6.45 -28.13
CA ARG A 327 -31.09 -5.18 -28.12
C ARG A 327 -30.36 -4.06 -27.37
N LEU A 328 -29.72 -4.36 -26.24
CA LEU A 328 -28.91 -3.38 -25.51
C LEU A 328 -27.65 -2.96 -26.30
N LYS A 329 -27.07 -3.85 -27.12
CA LYS A 329 -25.97 -3.54 -28.03
C LYS A 329 -26.41 -2.70 -29.23
N GLU A 330 -27.57 -2.98 -29.82
CA GLU A 330 -28.12 -2.18 -30.93
C GLU A 330 -28.42 -0.72 -30.53
N MET A 331 -28.72 -0.50 -29.24
CA MET A 331 -28.91 0.82 -28.64
C MET A 331 -27.60 1.53 -28.22
N ASP A 332 -26.42 0.89 -28.34
CA ASP A 332 -25.13 1.33 -27.77
C ASP A 332 -25.19 1.54 -26.21
N LEU A 333 -26.13 0.89 -25.51
CA LEU A 333 -26.22 0.90 -24.03
C LEU A 333 -25.30 -0.13 -23.37
N LEU A 334 -25.04 -1.24 -24.06
CA LEU A 334 -23.91 -2.13 -23.81
C LEU A 334 -23.01 -2.13 -25.04
N VAL A 335 -21.71 -1.94 -24.85
CA VAL A 335 -20.72 -1.94 -25.93
C VAL A 335 -19.84 -3.18 -25.79
N ALA A 336 -19.47 -3.80 -26.91
CA ALA A 336 -18.59 -4.97 -26.90
C ALA A 336 -17.13 -4.57 -26.63
N ASN A 337 -16.52 -5.20 -25.62
CA ASN A 337 -15.09 -5.26 -25.37
C ASN A 337 -14.66 -6.74 -25.46
N SER A 338 -14.67 -7.28 -26.68
CA SER A 338 -14.75 -8.72 -26.97
C SER A 338 -13.78 -9.58 -26.14
N PRO A 339 -14.26 -10.63 -25.44
CA PRO A 339 -15.63 -11.18 -25.47
C PRO A 339 -16.65 -10.50 -24.53
N ARG A 340 -16.22 -9.54 -23.72
CA ARG A 340 -17.00 -8.92 -22.64
C ARG A 340 -17.90 -7.77 -23.10
N LEU A 341 -18.79 -7.33 -22.20
CA LEU A 341 -19.67 -6.18 -22.42
C LEU A 341 -19.41 -5.10 -21.38
N ARG A 342 -19.40 -3.83 -21.81
CA ARG A 342 -19.23 -2.65 -20.95
C ARG A 342 -20.42 -1.71 -21.04
N VAL A 343 -20.80 -1.13 -19.91
CA VAL A 343 -21.67 0.07 -19.91
C VAL A 343 -20.80 1.29 -20.27
N PRO A 344 -21.24 2.21 -21.13
CA PRO A 344 -20.52 3.47 -21.35
C PRO A 344 -20.37 4.24 -20.02
N PRO A 345 -19.16 4.67 -19.60
CA PRO A 345 -18.92 5.20 -18.25
C PRO A 345 -19.91 6.29 -17.81
N ALA A 346 -20.17 7.27 -18.68
CA ALA A 346 -21.11 8.36 -18.36
C ALA A 346 -22.58 7.93 -18.17
N LEU A 347 -22.96 6.71 -18.58
CA LEU A 347 -24.29 6.14 -18.35
C LEU A 347 -24.35 5.24 -17.12
N ARG A 348 -23.19 4.82 -16.57
CA ARG A 348 -23.12 3.77 -15.53
C ARG A 348 -23.81 4.18 -14.24
N GLU A 349 -23.50 5.36 -13.74
CA GLU A 349 -24.15 5.95 -12.56
C GLU A 349 -25.68 6.04 -12.72
N ARG A 350 -26.15 6.37 -13.92
CA ARG A 350 -27.60 6.43 -14.20
C ARG A 350 -28.26 5.06 -14.30
N ALA A 351 -27.50 4.02 -14.64
CA ALA A 351 -27.94 2.62 -14.67
C ALA A 351 -27.90 1.91 -13.31
N ARG A 352 -27.19 2.47 -12.32
CA ARG A 352 -27.23 2.04 -10.92
C ARG A 352 -28.49 2.50 -10.18
N ILE A 353 -29.05 3.66 -10.54
CA ILE A 353 -30.21 4.24 -9.84
C ILE A 353 -31.43 3.30 -9.89
N GLY A 354 -31.81 2.78 -8.72
CA GLY A 354 -32.92 1.84 -8.54
C GLY A 354 -32.51 0.36 -8.53
N ALA A 355 -31.22 0.05 -8.69
CA ALA A 355 -30.67 -1.28 -8.41
C ALA A 355 -30.46 -1.47 -6.90
N ASN A 356 -30.62 -2.70 -6.41
CA ASN A 356 -30.07 -3.07 -5.11
C ASN A 356 -28.58 -3.39 -5.30
N GLU A 357 -27.70 -2.40 -5.11
CA GLU A 357 -26.27 -2.54 -5.38
C GLU A 357 -25.63 -3.64 -4.53
N GLU A 358 -25.93 -3.66 -3.23
CA GLU A 358 -25.38 -4.62 -2.28
C GLU A 358 -25.72 -6.05 -2.72
N GLU A 359 -27.02 -6.39 -2.82
CA GLU A 359 -27.50 -7.70 -3.27
C GLU A 359 -26.94 -8.10 -4.65
N THR A 360 -26.73 -7.12 -5.55
CA THR A 360 -26.16 -7.39 -6.88
C THR A 360 -24.66 -7.68 -6.81
N ARG A 361 -23.89 -6.99 -5.96
CA ARG A 361 -22.48 -7.31 -5.68
C ARG A 361 -22.33 -8.68 -4.99
N GLU A 362 -23.23 -9.04 -4.08
CA GLU A 362 -23.24 -10.38 -3.46
C GLU A 362 -23.42 -11.49 -4.50
N LYS A 363 -24.35 -11.30 -5.45
CA LYS A 363 -24.60 -12.22 -6.55
C LYS A 363 -23.41 -12.30 -7.52
N LEU A 364 -22.72 -11.18 -7.78
CA LEU A 364 -21.50 -11.16 -8.59
C LEU A 364 -20.38 -11.98 -7.92
N ILE A 365 -20.12 -11.75 -6.63
CA ILE A 365 -19.15 -12.54 -5.84
C ILE A 365 -19.49 -14.03 -5.90
N THR A 366 -20.77 -14.38 -5.72
CA THR A 366 -21.24 -15.77 -5.82
C THR A 366 -20.96 -16.37 -7.19
N TYR A 367 -21.23 -15.62 -8.28
CA TYR A 367 -20.94 -16.04 -9.65
C TYR A 367 -19.44 -16.22 -9.92
N LEU A 368 -18.60 -15.28 -9.49
CA LEU A 368 -17.14 -15.35 -9.64
C LEU A 368 -16.58 -16.57 -8.89
N ARG A 369 -17.01 -16.79 -7.64
CA ARG A 369 -16.63 -17.97 -6.83
C ARG A 369 -17.04 -19.27 -7.49
N GLN A 370 -18.29 -19.40 -7.92
CA GLN A 370 -18.77 -20.61 -8.63
C GLN A 370 -17.99 -20.85 -9.93
N THR A 371 -17.53 -19.80 -10.60
CA THR A 371 -16.72 -19.93 -11.82
C THR A 371 -15.31 -20.43 -11.50
N PHE A 372 -14.68 -19.97 -10.42
CA PHE A 372 -13.42 -20.52 -9.91
C PHE A 372 -13.54 -21.97 -9.40
N GLU A 373 -14.67 -22.33 -8.78
CA GLU A 373 -14.93 -23.68 -8.28
C GLU A 373 -15.23 -24.69 -9.42
N ALA A 374 -15.81 -24.22 -10.53
CA ALA A 374 -16.26 -25.07 -11.65
C ALA A 374 -15.24 -25.27 -12.78
N ARG A 375 -14.12 -24.52 -12.81
CA ARG A 375 -13.10 -24.58 -13.87
C ARG A 375 -11.72 -24.92 -13.30
N GLU A 376 -10.93 -25.68 -14.06
CA GLU A 376 -9.47 -25.53 -13.94
C GLU A 376 -9.07 -24.12 -14.35
N ILE A 377 -7.91 -23.64 -13.91
CA ILE A 377 -7.58 -22.21 -13.99
C ILE A 377 -7.65 -21.66 -15.42
N ASP A 378 -8.57 -20.71 -15.57
CA ASP A 378 -8.89 -20.04 -16.83
C ASP A 378 -8.26 -18.65 -16.84
N PHE A 379 -7.06 -18.55 -17.41
CA PHE A 379 -6.34 -17.27 -17.51
C PHE A 379 -7.01 -16.25 -18.45
N GLU A 380 -7.87 -16.68 -19.37
CA GLU A 380 -8.64 -15.75 -20.22
C GLU A 380 -9.77 -15.12 -19.39
N PHE A 381 -10.50 -15.93 -18.62
CA PHE A 381 -11.48 -15.43 -17.64
C PHE A 381 -10.84 -14.49 -16.60
N CYS A 382 -9.70 -14.88 -16.00
CA CYS A 382 -9.03 -14.02 -15.02
C CYS A 382 -8.52 -12.69 -15.61
N ALA A 383 -8.08 -12.69 -16.88
CA ALA A 383 -7.67 -11.46 -17.56
C ALA A 383 -8.86 -10.53 -17.84
N ASP A 384 -9.96 -11.10 -18.34
CA ASP A 384 -11.15 -10.37 -18.74
C ASP A 384 -11.95 -9.81 -17.54
N GLU A 385 -12.03 -10.57 -16.45
CA GLU A 385 -12.82 -10.24 -15.24
C GLU A 385 -11.98 -9.59 -14.14
N LEU A 386 -10.71 -9.24 -14.41
CA LEU A 386 -9.73 -8.85 -13.38
C LEU A 386 -10.23 -7.72 -12.46
N GLY A 387 -10.79 -6.65 -13.03
CA GLY A 387 -11.36 -5.55 -12.24
C GLY A 387 -12.64 -5.95 -11.48
N ASN A 388 -13.46 -6.84 -12.03
CA ASN A 388 -14.60 -7.38 -11.28
C ASN A 388 -14.11 -8.19 -10.07
N ILE A 389 -13.10 -9.04 -10.24
CA ILE A 389 -12.53 -9.87 -9.18
C ILE A 389 -11.91 -9.00 -8.07
N LEU A 390 -11.00 -8.09 -8.43
CA LEU A 390 -10.25 -7.29 -7.45
C LEU A 390 -11.15 -6.33 -6.67
N SER A 391 -12.01 -5.57 -7.35
CA SER A 391 -12.90 -4.62 -6.69
C SER A 391 -14.04 -5.34 -5.94
N SER A 392 -14.50 -6.52 -6.37
CA SER A 392 -15.40 -7.36 -5.56
C SER A 392 -14.69 -7.91 -4.32
N MET A 393 -13.40 -8.23 -4.40
CA MET A 393 -12.63 -8.68 -3.24
C MET A 393 -12.42 -7.55 -2.23
N SER A 394 -12.09 -6.34 -2.69
CA SER A 394 -11.97 -5.15 -1.83
C SER A 394 -13.31 -4.77 -1.18
N TRP A 395 -14.42 -4.87 -1.92
CA TRP A 395 -15.76 -4.68 -1.37
C TRP A 395 -16.13 -5.76 -0.33
N ALA A 396 -15.78 -7.02 -0.60
CA ALA A 396 -15.97 -8.12 0.34
C ALA A 396 -15.14 -7.94 1.62
N ALA A 397 -13.92 -7.38 1.52
CA ALA A 397 -13.07 -7.05 2.65
C ALA A 397 -13.70 -5.94 3.51
N GLY A 398 -14.16 -4.84 2.90
CA GLY A 398 -14.90 -3.78 3.61
C GLY A 398 -16.19 -4.28 4.26
N LYS A 399 -16.87 -5.26 3.65
CA LYS A 399 -18.03 -5.97 4.23
C LYS A 399 -17.67 -7.13 5.15
N ARG A 400 -16.38 -7.31 5.50
CA ARG A 400 -15.86 -8.31 6.45
C ARG A 400 -16.22 -9.76 6.06
N ARG A 401 -16.49 -9.99 4.77
CA ARG A 401 -16.83 -11.29 4.16
C ARG A 401 -15.56 -12.09 3.89
N TRP A 402 -14.80 -12.39 4.94
CA TRP A 402 -13.45 -12.96 4.87
C TRP A 402 -13.37 -14.25 4.03
N ALA A 403 -14.39 -15.13 4.11
CA ALA A 403 -14.45 -16.34 3.30
C ALA A 403 -14.50 -16.06 1.78
N ASP A 404 -15.14 -14.96 1.35
CA ASP A 404 -15.16 -14.55 -0.05
C ASP A 404 -13.83 -13.91 -0.48
N VAL A 405 -13.22 -13.10 0.40
CA VAL A 405 -11.88 -12.52 0.18
C VAL A 405 -10.86 -13.64 -0.05
N LEU A 406 -10.82 -14.62 0.85
CA LEU A 406 -9.90 -15.75 0.74
C LEU A 406 -10.21 -16.62 -0.49
N ALA A 407 -11.48 -16.87 -0.82
CA ALA A 407 -11.85 -17.66 -2.00
C ALA A 407 -11.45 -16.98 -3.33
N LEU A 408 -11.77 -15.70 -3.51
CA LEU A 408 -11.41 -14.94 -4.70
C LEU A 408 -9.89 -14.77 -4.82
N GLY A 409 -9.22 -14.43 -3.72
CA GLY A 409 -7.76 -14.28 -3.67
C GLY A 409 -7.02 -15.57 -4.04
N ARG A 410 -7.45 -16.73 -3.49
CA ARG A 410 -6.93 -18.05 -3.88
C ARG A 410 -7.14 -18.35 -5.36
N GLY A 411 -8.31 -18.01 -5.92
CA GLY A 411 -8.64 -18.24 -7.33
C GLY A 411 -7.80 -17.41 -8.30
N VAL A 412 -7.59 -16.13 -8.00
CA VAL A 412 -6.87 -15.19 -8.89
C VAL A 412 -5.35 -15.21 -8.72
N ASN A 413 -4.83 -15.63 -7.56
CA ASN A 413 -3.39 -15.64 -7.24
C ASN A 413 -2.50 -16.25 -8.35
N PRO A 414 -2.80 -17.44 -8.93
CA PRO A 414 -1.93 -18.05 -9.93
C PRO A 414 -1.86 -17.25 -11.23
N TYR A 415 -2.95 -16.59 -11.61
CA TYR A 415 -2.98 -15.67 -12.75
C TYR A 415 -2.09 -14.44 -12.50
N LEU A 416 -2.23 -13.79 -11.35
CA LEU A 416 -1.41 -12.62 -10.99
C LEU A 416 0.08 -12.96 -10.94
N THR A 417 0.42 -14.09 -10.31
CA THR A 417 1.79 -14.59 -10.20
C THR A 417 2.38 -14.85 -11.60
N LEU A 418 1.70 -15.66 -12.42
CA LEU A 418 2.21 -16.16 -13.71
C LEU A 418 2.03 -15.19 -14.88
N ARG A 419 1.29 -14.09 -14.72
CA ARG A 419 1.28 -12.95 -15.66
C ARG A 419 2.16 -11.79 -15.22
N GLY A 420 2.89 -11.92 -14.11
CA GLY A 420 3.79 -10.87 -13.64
C GLY A 420 3.06 -9.61 -13.16
N LEU A 421 1.78 -9.73 -12.80
CA LEU A 421 0.94 -8.65 -12.24
C LEU A 421 1.16 -8.62 -10.73
N TRP A 422 2.35 -8.19 -10.33
CA TRP A 422 2.91 -8.35 -9.00
C TRP A 422 2.60 -7.18 -8.06
N ASP A 423 2.20 -6.03 -8.59
CA ASP A 423 1.64 -4.95 -7.76
C ASP A 423 0.23 -5.37 -7.29
N ALA A 424 -0.63 -5.80 -8.23
CA ALA A 424 -1.92 -6.41 -7.90
C ALA A 424 -1.79 -7.66 -7.02
N TRP A 425 -0.78 -8.51 -7.27
CA TRP A 425 -0.52 -9.68 -6.42
C TRP A 425 -0.25 -9.29 -4.97
N LYS A 426 0.50 -8.20 -4.73
CA LYS A 426 0.74 -7.70 -3.36
C LYS A 426 -0.57 -7.30 -2.71
N THR A 427 -1.35 -6.44 -3.37
CA THR A 427 -2.64 -5.96 -2.84
C THR A 427 -3.59 -7.11 -2.52
N VAL A 428 -3.63 -8.15 -3.37
CA VAL A 428 -4.42 -9.35 -3.09
C VAL A 428 -3.91 -10.11 -1.87
N LEU A 429 -2.60 -10.32 -1.76
CA LEU A 429 -2.00 -11.00 -0.62
C LEU A 429 -2.17 -10.21 0.68
N ASP A 430 -2.03 -8.89 0.67
CA ASP A 430 -2.24 -8.03 1.86
C ASP A 430 -3.70 -8.15 2.36
N GLN A 431 -4.69 -8.07 1.47
CA GLN A 431 -6.10 -8.27 1.82
C GLN A 431 -6.39 -9.70 2.30
N MET A 432 -5.73 -10.72 1.72
CA MET A 432 -5.82 -12.10 2.21
C MET A 432 -5.16 -12.28 3.58
N LEU A 433 -4.06 -11.57 3.88
CA LEU A 433 -3.39 -11.63 5.18
C LEU A 433 -4.29 -11.06 6.28
N LEU A 434 -4.88 -9.90 6.02
CA LEU A 434 -5.89 -9.29 6.90
C LEU A 434 -7.07 -10.26 7.11
N ALA A 435 -7.68 -10.76 6.04
CA ALA A 435 -8.81 -11.68 6.14
C ALA A 435 -8.48 -12.97 6.88
N ALA A 436 -7.28 -13.54 6.71
CA ALA A 436 -6.80 -14.72 7.43
C ALA A 436 -6.63 -14.44 8.93
N ARG A 437 -6.03 -13.30 9.29
CA ARG A 437 -5.89 -12.87 10.70
C ARG A 437 -7.23 -12.62 11.37
N SER A 438 -8.10 -11.83 10.74
CA SER A 438 -9.45 -11.51 11.24
C SER A 438 -10.34 -12.74 11.39
N SER A 439 -10.13 -13.78 10.57
CA SER A 439 -10.82 -15.08 10.70
C SER A 439 -10.07 -16.13 11.54
N ARG A 440 -8.88 -15.80 12.04
CA ARG A 440 -7.95 -16.70 12.76
C ARG A 440 -7.55 -17.95 11.96
N ASP A 441 -7.59 -17.90 10.63
CA ASP A 441 -7.11 -18.95 9.72
C ASP A 441 -5.58 -18.90 9.60
N GLN A 442 -4.90 -19.48 10.60
CA GLN A 442 -3.45 -19.58 10.64
C GLN A 442 -2.84 -20.36 9.47
N ALA A 443 -3.58 -21.29 8.87
CA ALA A 443 -3.09 -22.08 7.73
C ALA A 443 -3.05 -21.23 6.45
N THR A 444 -4.08 -20.41 6.21
CA THR A 444 -4.05 -19.43 5.12
C THR A 444 -3.09 -18.28 5.41
N GLU A 445 -3.00 -17.77 6.65
CA GLU A 445 -1.97 -16.78 7.00
C GLU A 445 -0.56 -17.28 6.65
N ALA A 446 -0.19 -18.49 7.08
CA ALA A 446 1.12 -19.05 6.80
C ALA A 446 1.38 -19.26 5.29
N TRP A 447 0.33 -19.49 4.49
CA TRP A 447 0.43 -19.54 3.03
C TRP A 447 0.57 -18.16 2.39
N VAL A 448 -0.16 -17.16 2.88
CA VAL A 448 -0.08 -15.78 2.38
C VAL A 448 1.29 -15.19 2.70
N LEU A 449 1.79 -15.36 3.93
CA LEU A 449 3.15 -14.98 4.32
C LEU A 449 4.20 -15.67 3.42
N HIS A 450 4.03 -16.95 3.10
CA HIS A 450 4.93 -17.63 2.16
C HIS A 450 4.92 -16.99 0.76
N GLN A 451 3.74 -16.63 0.23
CA GLN A 451 3.64 -15.98 -1.08
C GLN A 451 4.21 -14.55 -1.07
N LEU A 452 3.94 -13.76 -0.03
CA LEU A 452 4.52 -12.42 0.16
C LEU A 452 6.04 -12.51 0.20
N GLY A 453 6.59 -13.36 1.05
CA GLY A 453 8.04 -13.54 1.13
C GLY A 453 8.65 -14.00 -0.20
N THR A 454 7.96 -14.88 -0.93
CA THR A 454 8.38 -15.31 -2.27
C THR A 454 8.36 -14.17 -3.29
N ARG A 455 7.32 -13.33 -3.31
CA ARG A 455 7.25 -12.11 -4.14
C ARG A 455 8.46 -11.21 -3.89
N GLU A 456 8.80 -10.96 -2.62
CA GLU A 456 9.91 -10.07 -2.28
C GLU A 456 11.28 -10.59 -2.74
N ILE A 457 11.47 -11.92 -2.86
CA ILE A 457 12.67 -12.48 -3.53
C ILE A 457 12.77 -11.99 -4.98
N GLY A 458 11.68 -12.03 -5.73
CA GLY A 458 11.67 -11.66 -7.15
C GLY A 458 11.67 -10.15 -7.39
N VAL A 459 11.14 -9.35 -6.46
CA VAL A 459 11.31 -7.88 -6.47
C VAL A 459 12.75 -7.49 -6.11
N GLY A 460 13.44 -8.33 -5.34
CA GLY A 460 14.84 -8.17 -4.95
C GLY A 460 15.04 -7.68 -3.50
N VAL A 461 13.97 -7.58 -2.73
CA VAL A 461 13.97 -7.11 -1.33
C VAL A 461 14.16 -8.30 -0.39
N LYS A 462 15.37 -8.85 -0.39
CA LYS A 462 15.73 -10.10 0.33
C LYS A 462 15.38 -10.05 1.82
N GLU A 463 15.51 -8.87 2.41
CA GLU A 463 15.22 -8.54 3.79
C GLU A 463 13.77 -8.86 4.19
N VAL A 464 12.80 -8.31 3.45
CA VAL A 464 11.37 -8.55 3.69
C VAL A 464 11.02 -10.01 3.37
N ALA A 465 11.65 -10.56 2.33
CA ALA A 465 11.49 -11.96 1.96
C ALA A 465 11.85 -12.93 3.11
N VAL A 466 12.97 -12.69 3.81
CA VAL A 466 13.36 -13.46 4.99
C VAL A 466 12.28 -13.40 6.08
N ASN A 467 11.87 -12.19 6.50
CA ASN A 467 10.89 -12.04 7.60
C ASN A 467 9.58 -12.82 7.32
N PHE A 468 9.01 -12.63 6.13
CA PHE A 468 7.78 -13.32 5.74
C PHE A 468 7.96 -14.84 5.63
N LEU A 469 9.06 -15.34 5.05
CA LEU A 469 9.31 -16.78 4.93
C LEU A 469 9.59 -17.45 6.27
N GLU A 470 10.24 -16.76 7.21
CA GLU A 470 10.46 -17.28 8.57
C GLU A 470 9.18 -17.32 9.38
N ARG A 471 8.35 -16.27 9.35
CA ARG A 471 7.00 -16.27 9.96
C ARG A 471 6.14 -17.39 9.38
N ALA A 472 6.11 -17.54 8.05
CA ALA A 472 5.42 -18.63 7.38
C ALA A 472 5.91 -20.02 7.79
N ARG A 473 7.24 -20.24 7.81
CA ARG A 473 7.86 -21.50 8.22
C ARG A 473 7.51 -21.86 9.66
N ASN A 474 7.59 -20.88 10.57
CA ASN A 474 7.36 -21.10 11.99
C ASN A 474 5.87 -21.42 12.26
N LEU A 475 4.95 -20.68 11.62
CA LEU A 475 3.51 -20.93 11.73
C LEU A 475 3.10 -22.30 11.15
N ARG A 476 3.69 -22.70 10.00
CA ARG A 476 3.48 -24.05 9.44
C ARG A 476 3.98 -25.16 10.38
N LYS A 477 5.12 -24.98 11.03
CA LYS A 477 5.63 -25.92 12.05
C LYS A 477 4.68 -26.04 13.25
N THR A 478 4.12 -24.93 13.76
CA THR A 478 3.15 -24.99 14.87
C THR A 478 1.84 -25.69 14.48
N LEU A 479 1.48 -25.67 13.19
CA LEU A 479 0.30 -26.37 12.65
C LEU A 479 0.57 -27.84 12.25
N GLY A 480 1.81 -28.32 12.33
CA GLY A 480 2.20 -29.66 11.88
C GLY A 480 2.28 -29.82 10.35
N ASP A 481 2.31 -28.73 9.58
CA ASP A 481 2.51 -28.75 8.13
C ASP A 481 4.02 -28.83 7.79
N ASP A 482 4.61 -30.01 8.03
CA ASP A 482 6.03 -30.27 7.76
C ASP A 482 6.40 -30.01 6.28
N LEU A 483 5.50 -30.33 5.35
CA LEU A 483 5.75 -30.17 3.92
C LEU A 483 5.75 -28.70 3.51
N GLY A 484 4.75 -27.92 3.92
CA GLY A 484 4.75 -26.49 3.66
C GLY A 484 5.86 -25.75 4.43
N ALA A 485 6.22 -26.19 5.63
CA ALA A 485 7.38 -25.67 6.36
C ALA A 485 8.67 -25.88 5.57
N ALA A 486 8.83 -27.04 4.91
CA ALA A 486 9.94 -27.31 4.00
C ALA A 486 9.90 -26.40 2.76
N TYR A 487 8.73 -26.14 2.14
CA TYR A 487 8.62 -25.19 1.03
C TYR A 487 9.07 -23.78 1.43
N SER A 488 8.68 -23.28 2.61
CA SER A 488 9.15 -21.97 3.11
C SER A 488 10.66 -21.98 3.39
N GLN A 489 11.20 -23.07 3.93
CA GLN A 489 12.64 -23.21 4.16
C GLN A 489 13.44 -23.23 2.84
N HIS A 490 12.96 -23.90 1.79
CA HIS A 490 13.63 -23.93 0.49
C HIS A 490 13.76 -22.55 -0.15
N ASN A 491 12.68 -21.74 -0.14
CA ASN A 491 12.77 -20.36 -0.65
C ASN A 491 13.69 -19.49 0.23
N LEU A 492 13.73 -19.73 1.54
CA LEU A 492 14.65 -19.05 2.47
C LEU A 492 16.12 -19.44 2.21
N ASP A 493 16.41 -20.71 1.92
CA ASP A 493 17.75 -21.22 1.62
C ASP A 493 18.39 -20.56 0.38
N LEU A 494 17.58 -19.97 -0.53
CA LEU A 494 18.07 -19.19 -1.68
C LEU A 494 18.58 -17.80 -1.29
N LEU A 495 18.17 -17.28 -0.14
CA LEU A 495 18.55 -15.96 0.37
C LEU A 495 19.78 -16.03 1.29
N LEU A 496 20.03 -17.19 1.90
CA LEU A 496 21.15 -17.42 2.80
C LEU A 496 22.46 -17.59 2.03
N PRO A 497 23.60 -17.07 2.54
CA PRO A 497 24.90 -17.35 1.95
C PRO A 497 25.23 -18.84 2.07
N PRO A 498 25.97 -19.43 1.12
CA PRO A 498 26.36 -20.84 1.19
C PRO A 498 27.16 -21.09 2.49
N PRO A 499 26.98 -22.25 3.15
CA PRO A 499 27.65 -22.54 4.41
C PRO A 499 29.17 -22.45 4.22
N LEU A 500 29.84 -21.76 5.15
CA LEU A 500 31.30 -21.67 5.17
C LEU A 500 31.90 -23.09 5.14
N PRO A 501 32.96 -23.33 4.35
CA PRO A 501 33.63 -24.62 4.34
C PRO A 501 34.11 -24.94 5.77
N PRO A 502 33.86 -26.15 6.30
CA PRO A 502 34.15 -26.47 7.69
C PRO A 502 35.64 -26.26 7.98
N ASP A 503 35.93 -25.53 9.06
CA ASP A 503 37.29 -25.13 9.44
C ASP A 503 38.24 -26.34 9.48
N ALA A 504 39.35 -26.22 8.76
CA ALA A 504 40.42 -27.21 8.75
C ALA A 504 41.25 -27.13 10.06
N GLY A 505 40.60 -27.39 11.20
CA GLY A 505 41.05 -26.77 12.44
C GLY A 505 40.85 -27.47 13.79
N THR A 506 40.22 -28.64 13.93
CA THR A 506 40.39 -29.45 15.16
C THR A 506 40.38 -30.96 14.89
N LYS A 507 41.42 -31.67 15.34
CA LYS A 507 41.41 -33.13 15.40
C LYS A 507 40.61 -33.58 16.63
N PRO A 508 39.62 -34.49 16.51
CA PRO A 508 39.03 -35.13 17.68
C PRO A 508 40.08 -36.02 18.39
N PRO A 509 40.00 -36.18 19.72
CA PRO A 509 40.96 -36.96 20.48
C PRO A 509 40.87 -38.46 20.14
N THR A 510 42.02 -39.10 19.97
CA THR A 510 42.13 -40.55 19.69
C THR A 510 41.63 -41.40 20.86
N PRO A 511 40.63 -42.28 20.68
CA PRO A 511 40.32 -43.35 21.62
C PRO A 511 41.41 -44.44 21.56
N GLY A 512 41.77 -45.00 22.72
CA GLY A 512 42.88 -45.95 22.82
C GLY A 512 42.56 -47.38 22.38
N GLY A 513 43.54 -47.99 21.71
CA GLY A 513 43.93 -49.41 21.77
C GLY A 513 42.86 -50.52 21.88
N GLY A 514 42.62 -51.21 20.76
CA GLY A 514 42.07 -52.57 20.71
C GLY A 514 42.53 -53.29 19.44
N LEU A 515 43.15 -54.47 19.55
CA LEU A 515 43.70 -55.22 18.40
C LEU A 515 42.61 -55.88 17.54
N PRO A 516 42.88 -56.12 16.23
CA PRO A 516 41.91 -56.70 15.31
C PRO A 516 41.86 -58.23 15.34
N VAL A 517 40.68 -58.78 15.09
CA VAL A 517 40.47 -60.19 14.69
C VAL A 517 40.31 -60.27 13.16
N ILE A 518 40.70 -61.41 12.60
CA ILE A 518 41.10 -61.59 11.20
C ILE A 518 40.11 -62.49 10.41
N LEU A 519 40.06 -62.28 9.09
CA LEU A 519 39.56 -63.16 7.99
C LEU A 519 38.04 -63.28 7.70
N GLY A 520 37.71 -63.22 6.40
CA GLY A 520 36.41 -63.57 5.81
C GLY A 520 36.30 -63.17 4.33
N LEU A 521 36.58 -64.09 3.40
CA LEU A 521 36.59 -63.88 1.93
C LEU A 521 35.22 -64.09 1.25
N GLY A 522 34.98 -63.45 0.10
CA GLY A 522 34.01 -63.92 -0.92
C GLY A 522 33.36 -62.84 -1.81
N ALA A 523 32.93 -63.19 -3.03
CA ALA A 523 33.64 -62.95 -4.29
C ALA A 523 32.69 -63.03 -5.52
N VAL A 524 33.10 -62.49 -6.71
CA VAL A 524 32.49 -62.68 -8.06
C VAL A 524 31.09 -62.02 -8.25
N GLY A 525 30.61 -61.50 -9.40
CA GLY A 525 31.00 -61.24 -10.81
C GLY A 525 29.76 -60.59 -11.51
N VAL A 526 29.71 -59.97 -12.71
CA VAL A 526 30.04 -60.42 -14.08
C VAL A 526 29.72 -59.26 -15.08
N VAL A 527 30.65 -58.97 -16.01
CA VAL A 527 30.57 -58.72 -17.50
C VAL A 527 29.22 -58.36 -18.16
N GLY A 528 29.08 -57.54 -19.23
CA GLY A 528 29.99 -56.74 -20.10
C GLY A 528 29.40 -56.46 -21.52
N VAL A 529 30.20 -55.92 -22.47
CA VAL A 529 29.94 -55.71 -23.95
C VAL A 529 29.05 -54.49 -24.32
N LEU A 530 29.36 -53.49 -25.18
CA LEU A 530 30.39 -53.12 -26.20
C LEU A 530 30.09 -53.42 -27.69
N VAL A 531 30.21 -52.43 -28.60
CA VAL A 531 30.47 -52.55 -30.07
C VAL A 531 30.72 -51.15 -30.70
N THR A 532 31.15 -51.04 -31.96
CA THR A 532 31.90 -49.87 -32.51
C THR A 532 31.48 -49.33 -33.89
N VAL A 533 32.04 -48.16 -34.24
CA VAL A 533 31.85 -47.30 -35.44
C VAL A 533 32.45 -47.85 -36.76
N VAL A 534 31.87 -47.50 -37.92
CA VAL A 534 32.57 -47.39 -39.24
C VAL A 534 31.99 -46.22 -40.08
N ALA A 535 32.86 -45.49 -40.80
CA ALA A 535 32.54 -44.37 -41.72
C ALA A 535 32.37 -44.87 -43.20
N LEU A 536 32.12 -44.10 -44.28
CA LEU A 536 32.67 -42.82 -44.74
C LEU A 536 31.99 -42.47 -46.10
N LEU A 537 31.86 -41.17 -46.47
CA LEU A 537 31.98 -40.55 -47.83
C LEU A 537 30.97 -39.40 -48.09
N GLY A 538 31.48 -38.18 -48.37
CA GLY A 538 30.76 -37.15 -49.16
C GLY A 538 30.78 -35.68 -48.69
N GLY A 539 31.77 -34.88 -49.13
CA GLY A 539 31.75 -33.39 -49.15
C GLY A 539 32.00 -32.66 -47.80
N ALA A 540 33.14 -32.03 -47.51
CA ALA A 540 33.72 -30.78 -48.09
C ALA A 540 32.84 -29.53 -47.80
N TYR A 541 33.28 -28.42 -47.17
CA TYR A 541 34.62 -27.78 -47.00
C TYR A 541 34.84 -27.34 -45.52
N PHE A 542 36.01 -27.51 -44.88
CA PHE A 542 37.17 -26.57 -44.79
C PHE A 542 36.83 -25.11 -44.41
N PHE A 543 37.51 -24.42 -43.46
CA PHE A 543 38.61 -24.77 -42.53
C PHE A 543 38.56 -23.87 -41.26
N THR A 544 39.53 -24.04 -40.35
CA THR A 544 39.59 -23.53 -38.97
C THR A 544 40.12 -22.09 -38.81
N GLN A 545 40.01 -21.55 -37.59
CA GLN A 545 40.74 -20.37 -37.06
C GLN A 545 42.29 -20.59 -37.02
N PRO A 546 43.16 -19.73 -36.41
CA PRO A 546 43.00 -18.37 -35.81
C PRO A 546 44.17 -17.34 -36.08
N THR A 547 44.15 -16.18 -35.39
CA THR A 547 45.29 -15.25 -35.05
C THR A 547 45.91 -14.35 -36.17
N PRO A 548 46.77 -13.33 -35.86
CA PRO A 548 46.75 -12.31 -34.79
C PRO A 548 47.16 -10.84 -35.22
N THR A 549 47.14 -9.90 -34.26
CA THR A 549 48.01 -8.68 -34.11
C THR A 549 48.07 -7.55 -35.16
N HIS A 550 47.86 -6.30 -34.70
CA HIS A 550 48.75 -5.11 -34.87
C HIS A 550 48.30 -4.03 -33.85
N VAL A 551 49.06 -3.70 -32.79
CA VAL A 551 50.20 -2.77 -32.70
C VAL A 551 49.84 -1.27 -32.86
N ALA A 552 49.74 -0.62 -31.69
CA ALA A 552 50.04 0.78 -31.31
C ALA A 552 50.15 1.91 -32.35
N GLN A 553 49.60 3.08 -31.99
CA GLN A 553 50.43 4.29 -31.89
C GLN A 553 49.93 5.32 -30.85
N ILE A 554 50.87 6.16 -30.40
CA ILE A 554 50.76 7.13 -29.31
C ILE A 554 50.78 8.55 -29.90
N THR A 555 49.99 9.50 -29.40
CA THR A 555 50.44 10.91 -29.31
C THR A 555 49.80 11.68 -28.15
N ARG A 556 50.64 12.37 -27.37
CA ARG A 556 50.27 13.37 -26.35
C ARG A 556 50.16 14.76 -26.96
N THR A 557 49.30 15.62 -26.40
CA THR A 557 49.60 17.01 -25.96
C THR A 557 48.40 17.52 -25.13
N ALA A 558 48.57 17.87 -23.85
CA ALA A 558 49.02 19.17 -23.31
C ALA A 558 47.91 20.26 -23.39
N THR A 559 47.69 21.17 -22.43
CA THR A 559 48.57 21.69 -21.34
C THR A 559 47.73 22.36 -20.23
N HIS A 560 48.25 22.40 -18.98
CA HIS A 560 48.27 23.49 -17.96
C HIS A 560 47.37 24.75 -18.14
N THR A 561 46.90 25.49 -17.11
CA THR A 561 47.36 25.69 -15.70
C THR A 561 46.33 26.47 -14.85
N VAL A 562 46.34 26.21 -13.53
CA VAL A 562 46.26 27.16 -12.37
C VAL A 562 45.46 28.47 -12.48
N GLY A 563 44.60 28.71 -11.48
CA GLY A 563 44.04 30.03 -11.16
C GLY A 563 43.23 30.08 -9.86
N ALA A 564 43.89 30.15 -8.71
CA ALA A 564 43.24 30.48 -7.43
C ALA A 564 43.59 31.93 -7.02
N ILE A 565 42.64 32.65 -6.40
CA ILE A 565 42.84 33.81 -5.50
C ILE A 565 41.52 34.06 -4.74
N ALA A 566 41.63 34.55 -3.51
CA ALA A 566 40.52 34.69 -2.55
C ALA A 566 40.01 36.14 -2.40
N SER A 567 38.82 36.24 -1.78
CA SER A 567 38.33 37.34 -0.89
C SER A 567 38.39 38.80 -1.36
N HIS A 568 37.27 39.53 -1.25
CA HIS A 568 37.09 40.65 -0.30
C HIS A 568 35.62 41.14 -0.26
N THR A 569 35.15 41.49 0.94
CA THR A 569 33.89 42.19 1.31
C THR A 569 34.06 43.73 1.22
N PRO A 570 33.13 44.59 1.70
CA PRO A 570 31.68 44.71 1.44
C PRO A 570 31.30 46.15 1.01
N THR A 571 30.02 46.45 0.68
CA THR A 571 29.51 47.85 0.76
C THR A 571 28.00 47.92 0.99
N GLU A 572 27.59 48.76 1.95
CA GLU A 572 26.19 49.12 2.25
C GLU A 572 25.63 50.11 1.22
N THR A 573 24.31 50.18 1.04
CA THR A 573 23.62 51.48 1.01
C THR A 573 22.16 51.32 1.44
N ALA A 574 21.73 52.12 2.42
CA ALA A 574 20.33 52.24 2.81
C ALA A 574 19.63 53.38 2.07
N THR A 575 18.30 53.33 1.94
CA THR A 575 17.50 54.56 1.71
C THR A 575 16.13 54.43 2.38
N GLN A 576 15.90 55.24 3.41
CA GLN A 576 14.56 55.55 3.91
C GLN A 576 13.98 56.76 3.15
N VAL A 577 12.66 56.79 2.96
CA VAL A 577 11.87 58.03 2.86
C VAL A 577 10.57 57.83 3.67
N ALA A 578 10.16 58.84 4.44
CA ALA A 578 9.06 58.74 5.41
C ALA A 578 8.00 59.86 5.29
N THR A 579 6.85 59.64 5.96
CA THR A 579 5.84 60.61 6.51
C THR A 579 4.93 61.41 5.52
N ILE A 580 3.78 62.01 5.90
CA ILE A 580 3.12 62.29 7.22
C ILE A 580 1.56 62.33 7.10
N THR A 581 0.82 62.06 8.21
CA THR A 581 -0.54 62.59 8.59
C THR A 581 -1.80 62.21 7.76
N ARG A 582 -3.06 62.23 8.27
CA ARG A 582 -3.68 62.76 9.52
C ARG A 582 -4.99 62.00 9.90
N ALA A 583 -5.42 62.04 11.18
CA ALA A 583 -6.72 61.57 11.70
C ALA A 583 -7.49 62.75 12.39
N PRO A 584 -8.54 62.62 13.25
CA PRO A 584 -9.55 61.56 13.58
C PRO A 584 -11.01 62.18 13.52
N PRO A 585 -12.07 61.92 14.36
CA PRO A 585 -12.38 60.89 15.40
C PRO A 585 -13.85 60.32 15.47
N LEU A 586 -14.15 59.58 16.57
CA LEU A 586 -15.40 58.96 17.09
C LEU A 586 -15.69 57.49 16.68
N ALA A 587 -16.01 56.54 17.58
CA ALA A 587 -16.00 56.55 19.06
C ALA A 587 -15.81 55.13 19.66
N SER A 588 -15.33 55.07 20.91
CA SER A 588 -15.02 53.90 21.77
C SER A 588 -16.29 53.22 22.37
N PRO A 589 -16.25 52.11 23.18
CA PRO A 589 -15.08 51.62 23.94
C PRO A 589 -14.89 50.10 24.28
N THR A 590 -13.65 49.78 24.68
CA THR A 590 -13.20 48.79 25.71
C THR A 590 -13.45 47.27 25.52
N HIS A 591 -12.58 46.33 25.92
CA HIS A 591 -11.38 46.35 26.80
C HIS A 591 -10.18 45.53 26.23
N THR A 592 -8.96 45.79 26.74
CA THR A 592 -7.70 45.02 26.60
C THR A 592 -7.05 44.93 28.01
N PRO A 593 -6.14 43.98 28.37
CA PRO A 593 -4.77 43.77 27.80
C PRO A 593 -4.40 42.28 27.55
N SER A 594 -3.55 41.87 26.59
CA SER A 594 -2.09 42.11 26.40
C SER A 594 -1.16 41.46 27.44
N HIS A 595 -0.55 40.32 27.08
CA HIS A 595 0.62 39.75 27.77
C HIS A 595 1.93 40.18 27.11
N THR A 596 2.98 40.44 27.89
CA THR A 596 4.37 40.52 27.42
C THR A 596 5.26 39.78 28.41
N ARG A 597 6.07 38.84 27.93
CA ARG A 597 6.97 38.03 28.78
C ARG A 597 8.29 38.75 29.02
N THR A 598 8.80 38.65 30.25
CA THR A 598 10.23 38.74 30.58
C THR A 598 10.55 37.65 31.58
N ALA A 599 11.62 36.90 31.35
CA ALA A 599 12.04 35.78 32.19
C ALA A 599 13.03 36.21 33.29
N SER A 600 13.00 35.53 34.45
CA SER A 600 14.18 34.91 35.08
C SER A 600 13.79 34.17 36.37
N SER A 601 14.50 33.09 36.67
CA SER A 601 14.25 32.11 37.72
C SER A 601 14.68 32.52 39.14
N THR A 602 13.93 32.10 40.16
CA THR A 602 14.43 31.51 41.43
C THR A 602 13.26 30.77 42.12
N PRO A 603 13.41 29.50 42.55
CA PRO A 603 12.31 28.75 43.18
C PRO A 603 12.15 29.08 44.68
N THR A 604 10.91 29.06 45.17
CA THR A 604 10.54 29.11 46.60
C THR A 604 9.72 27.86 46.91
N PRO A 605 9.93 27.16 48.04
CA PRO A 605 9.43 25.81 48.22
C PRO A 605 7.91 25.73 48.40
N THR A 606 7.26 24.86 47.61
CA THR A 606 5.84 24.54 47.74
C THR A 606 5.59 23.74 49.02
N THR A 607 4.51 24.06 49.72
CA THR A 607 4.10 23.43 50.97
C THR A 607 3.70 21.97 50.79
N THR A 608 4.28 21.08 51.59
CA THR A 608 3.85 19.68 51.73
C THR A 608 2.38 19.61 52.18
N ARG A 609 1.49 19.09 51.32
CA ARG A 609 0.14 18.67 51.76
C ARG A 609 0.26 17.30 52.44
N THR A 610 -0.20 17.20 53.67
CA THR A 610 -0.35 15.92 54.38
C THR A 610 -1.33 15.02 53.63
N PRO A 611 -1.06 13.72 53.43
CA PRO A 611 -2.02 12.81 52.83
C PRO A 611 -3.24 12.71 53.76
N THR A 612 -4.37 13.20 53.28
CA THR A 612 -5.68 12.87 53.84
C THR A 612 -6.16 11.64 53.09
N PHE A 613 -6.77 10.67 53.77
CA PHE A 613 -7.39 9.54 53.07
C PHE A 613 -8.51 10.07 52.17
N THR A 614 -8.24 10.18 50.87
CA THR A 614 -9.28 10.23 49.85
C THR A 614 -10.07 8.93 49.90
N PRO A 615 -11.41 8.96 49.74
CA PRO A 615 -12.12 7.74 49.39
C PRO A 615 -11.55 7.18 48.08
N THR A 616 -11.70 5.88 47.85
CA THR A 616 -11.50 5.32 46.51
C THR A 616 -12.33 6.15 45.53
N PRO A 617 -11.77 6.58 44.38
CA PRO A 617 -12.55 7.32 43.39
C PRO A 617 -13.83 6.55 43.02
N PRO A 618 -14.91 7.26 42.61
CA PRO A 618 -16.00 6.61 41.92
C PRO A 618 -15.49 5.78 40.73
N GLY A 619 -16.26 4.77 40.35
CA GLY A 619 -15.79 3.84 39.35
C GLY A 619 -16.85 2.85 38.89
N PHE A 620 -16.81 2.60 37.58
CA PHE A 620 -17.78 1.78 36.87
C PHE A 620 -17.16 0.41 36.58
N THR A 621 -17.80 -0.66 37.06
CA THR A 621 -17.42 -2.03 36.66
C THR A 621 -18.30 -2.45 35.49
N VAL A 622 -17.71 -2.54 34.31
CA VAL A 622 -18.40 -2.96 33.09
C VAL A 622 -18.83 -4.41 33.22
N ASN A 623 -20.10 -4.69 32.90
CA ASN A 623 -20.73 -6.01 33.08
C ASN A 623 -21.29 -6.60 31.78
N SER A 624 -21.11 -5.91 30.66
CA SER A 624 -21.51 -6.32 29.33
C SER A 624 -20.46 -5.94 28.29
N THR A 625 -20.25 -6.80 27.29
CA THR A 625 -19.40 -6.53 26.13
C THR A 625 -20.15 -5.91 24.94
N LEU A 626 -21.45 -5.60 25.11
CA LEU A 626 -22.22 -4.85 24.12
C LEU A 626 -21.67 -3.44 23.96
N ASP A 627 -21.82 -2.87 22.76
CA ASP A 627 -21.59 -1.46 22.49
C ASP A 627 -22.93 -0.72 22.40
N GLU A 628 -23.29 -0.06 23.49
CA GLU A 628 -24.51 0.73 23.64
C GLU A 628 -24.16 1.99 24.45
N PRO A 629 -24.69 3.17 24.09
CA PRO A 629 -24.43 4.42 24.81
C PRO A 629 -25.17 4.45 26.16
N ASP A 630 -24.72 5.29 27.08
CA ASP A 630 -25.46 5.52 28.33
C ASP A 630 -26.83 6.15 28.05
N SER A 631 -27.84 5.77 28.84
CA SER A 631 -29.18 6.32 28.76
C SER A 631 -29.30 7.76 29.28
N LYS A 632 -28.47 8.19 30.25
CA LYS A 632 -28.45 9.53 30.85
C LYS A 632 -27.07 9.92 31.45
N PRO A 633 -26.08 10.30 30.60
CA PRO A 633 -24.79 10.85 31.03
C PRO A 633 -24.86 11.81 32.23
N GLY A 634 -24.20 11.43 33.32
CA GLY A 634 -24.05 12.21 34.55
C GLY A 634 -25.16 12.01 35.58
N ASP A 635 -25.94 10.91 35.50
CA ASP A 635 -26.86 10.52 36.59
C ASP A 635 -26.21 9.60 37.66
N GLY A 636 -24.96 9.19 37.43
CA GLY A 636 -24.10 8.43 38.34
C GLY A 636 -24.30 6.92 38.22
N LEU A 637 -24.98 6.46 37.18
CA LEU A 637 -25.35 5.06 36.95
C LEU A 637 -24.98 4.67 35.51
N CYS A 638 -23.90 3.90 35.36
CA CYS A 638 -23.56 3.26 34.08
C CYS A 638 -24.69 2.28 33.68
N GLN A 639 -25.61 2.76 32.84
CA GLN A 639 -26.83 2.09 32.43
C GLN A 639 -27.15 2.42 30.97
N SER A 640 -26.74 1.51 30.08
CA SER A 640 -26.92 1.62 28.64
C SER A 640 -28.38 1.61 28.18
N THR A 641 -28.62 2.09 26.95
CA THR A 641 -29.90 1.92 26.25
C THR A 641 -29.71 1.17 24.92
N PRO A 642 -30.55 0.15 24.61
CA PRO A 642 -31.77 -0.26 25.30
C PRO A 642 -31.58 -1.30 26.42
N SER A 643 -30.41 -1.91 26.59
CA SER A 643 -30.27 -3.13 27.40
C SER A 643 -30.21 -2.89 28.92
N GLY A 644 -29.90 -1.67 29.38
CA GLY A 644 -29.83 -1.34 30.80
C GLY A 644 -28.65 -1.99 31.53
N VAL A 645 -27.55 -2.26 30.81
CA VAL A 645 -26.33 -2.89 31.32
C VAL A 645 -25.20 -1.87 31.35
N CYS A 646 -24.11 -2.15 32.07
CA CYS A 646 -22.94 -1.29 32.03
C CYS A 646 -22.00 -1.78 30.92
N THR A 647 -21.94 -1.03 29.82
CA THR A 647 -21.02 -1.21 28.69
C THR A 647 -19.77 -0.34 28.88
N LEU A 648 -18.70 -0.59 28.10
CA LEU A 648 -17.52 0.28 28.08
C LEU A 648 -17.90 1.72 27.67
N ARG A 649 -18.69 1.85 26.59
CA ARG A 649 -19.15 3.17 26.10
C ARG A 649 -20.00 3.91 27.13
N ALA A 650 -20.96 3.24 27.78
CA ALA A 650 -21.77 3.85 28.83
C ALA A 650 -20.91 4.29 30.04
N ALA A 651 -19.94 3.47 30.44
CA ALA A 651 -19.03 3.81 31.53
C ALA A 651 -18.16 5.05 31.23
N ILE A 652 -17.70 5.21 29.99
CA ILE A 652 -16.96 6.40 29.54
C ILE A 652 -17.88 7.61 29.47
N MET A 653 -19.10 7.47 28.94
CA MET A 653 -20.07 8.57 28.88
C MET A 653 -20.48 9.08 30.26
N GLU A 654 -20.63 8.20 31.26
CA GLU A 654 -20.83 8.61 32.66
C GLU A 654 -19.60 9.32 33.24
N ALA A 655 -18.40 8.77 33.04
CA ALA A 655 -17.17 9.35 33.56
C ALA A 655 -16.84 10.73 32.94
N ASN A 656 -17.10 10.90 31.64
CA ASN A 656 -16.99 12.19 30.93
C ASN A 656 -17.93 13.26 31.49
N ALA A 657 -19.03 12.87 32.14
CA ALA A 657 -20.01 13.78 32.72
C ALA A 657 -19.74 14.11 34.20
N ASN A 658 -18.69 13.54 34.81
CA ASN A 658 -18.29 13.78 36.20
C ASN A 658 -17.14 14.80 36.32
N ASP A 659 -17.20 15.63 37.36
CA ASP A 659 -16.14 16.59 37.74
C ASP A 659 -15.01 15.95 38.58
N GLU A 660 -15.12 14.67 38.95
CA GLU A 660 -14.14 13.90 39.76
C GLU A 660 -13.50 12.79 38.92
N ALA A 661 -12.29 12.38 39.28
CA ALA A 661 -11.55 11.31 38.59
C ALA A 661 -12.24 9.95 38.76
N ASP A 662 -12.43 9.22 37.66
CA ASP A 662 -13.17 7.95 37.61
C ASP A 662 -12.29 6.76 37.22
N THR A 663 -12.64 5.56 37.73
CA THR A 663 -11.98 4.30 37.33
C THR A 663 -12.97 3.32 36.67
N ILE A 664 -12.74 3.02 35.41
CA ILE A 664 -13.51 2.04 34.62
C ILE A 664 -12.80 0.69 34.67
N THR A 665 -13.42 -0.30 35.29
CA THR A 665 -12.88 -1.67 35.39
C THR A 665 -13.50 -2.57 34.33
N LEU A 666 -12.65 -3.18 33.50
CA LEU A 666 -13.02 -4.12 32.44
C LEU A 666 -12.62 -5.56 32.84
N PRO A 667 -13.60 -6.45 33.08
CA PRO A 667 -13.36 -7.89 33.15
C PRO A 667 -12.70 -8.48 31.88
N PRO A 668 -12.27 -9.76 31.92
CA PRO A 668 -11.97 -10.53 30.72
C PRO A 668 -13.15 -10.54 29.74
N GLY A 669 -12.89 -10.21 28.47
CA GLY A 669 -13.92 -10.04 27.45
C GLY A 669 -13.39 -9.36 26.19
N GLU A 670 -14.09 -9.58 25.07
CA GLU A 670 -13.87 -8.84 23.82
C GLU A 670 -15.00 -7.82 23.65
N TYR A 671 -14.64 -6.54 23.74
CA TYR A 671 -15.49 -5.36 23.67
C TYR A 671 -15.45 -4.82 22.24
N ASP A 672 -16.34 -5.33 21.40
CA ASP A 672 -16.47 -4.91 19.99
C ASP A 672 -17.18 -3.55 19.91
N LEU A 673 -16.48 -2.51 19.43
CA LEU A 673 -17.12 -1.24 19.07
C LEU A 673 -17.86 -1.43 17.73
N THR A 674 -19.15 -1.10 17.70
CA THR A 674 -20.06 -1.39 16.57
C THR A 674 -20.98 -0.23 16.19
N LEU A 675 -21.03 0.82 17.03
CA LEU A 675 -21.79 2.02 16.73
C LEU A 675 -20.99 2.92 15.77
N VAL A 676 -21.10 2.68 14.46
CA VAL A 676 -20.37 3.42 13.42
C VAL A 676 -20.65 4.94 13.52
N GLY A 677 -19.56 5.70 13.55
CA GLY A 677 -19.50 7.17 13.59
C GLY A 677 -18.13 7.64 13.08
N SER A 678 -17.95 8.96 12.99
CA SER A 678 -16.67 9.59 12.63
C SER A 678 -16.65 11.03 13.13
N ASP A 679 -15.57 11.45 13.78
CA ASP A 679 -15.37 12.81 14.30
C ASP A 679 -16.52 13.28 15.23
N GLU A 680 -16.90 12.47 16.22
CA GLU A 680 -17.97 12.78 17.18
C GLU A 680 -17.45 12.82 18.63
N ASP A 681 -17.17 14.03 19.15
CA ASP A 681 -16.40 14.24 20.39
C ASP A 681 -17.15 13.95 21.74
N ALA A 682 -18.11 13.03 21.79
CA ALA A 682 -18.83 12.68 23.02
C ALA A 682 -19.02 11.18 23.27
N ALA A 683 -18.23 10.34 22.58
CA ALA A 683 -18.23 8.88 22.68
C ALA A 683 -19.60 8.22 22.46
N PHE A 684 -20.56 8.85 21.77
CA PHE A 684 -21.89 8.28 21.52
C PHE A 684 -21.88 7.27 20.35
N THR A 685 -20.98 7.47 19.40
CA THR A 685 -20.71 6.69 18.18
C THR A 685 -19.22 6.79 17.84
N GLY A 686 -18.74 6.00 16.89
CA GLY A 686 -17.34 6.03 16.45
C GLY A 686 -16.39 5.52 17.52
N ASP A 687 -15.31 6.24 17.72
CA ASP A 687 -14.32 6.01 18.76
C ASP A 687 -14.87 6.27 20.17
N LEU A 688 -13.98 6.28 21.16
CA LEU A 688 -14.28 6.56 22.55
C LEU A 688 -13.49 7.79 22.99
N ASP A 689 -14.14 8.95 23.03
CA ASP A 689 -13.56 10.17 23.59
C ASP A 689 -13.45 10.09 25.11
N LEU A 690 -12.30 10.48 25.64
CA LEU A 690 -12.09 10.68 27.07
C LEU A 690 -11.88 12.19 27.28
N THR A 691 -12.85 12.82 27.95
CA THR A 691 -12.93 14.27 28.15
C THR A 691 -12.81 14.70 29.61
N SER A 692 -12.59 13.75 30.52
CA SER A 692 -12.32 13.96 31.96
C SER A 692 -11.15 13.08 32.44
N GLU A 693 -10.83 13.12 33.74
CA GLU A 693 -9.76 12.30 34.34
C GLU A 693 -10.21 10.84 34.50
N ILE A 694 -9.76 9.95 33.59
CA ILE A 694 -10.28 8.57 33.48
C ILE A 694 -9.16 7.52 33.53
N ALA A 695 -9.34 6.50 34.38
CA ALA A 695 -8.52 5.29 34.42
C ALA A 695 -9.28 4.07 33.86
N VAL A 696 -8.87 3.56 32.68
CA VAL A 696 -9.39 2.33 32.07
C VAL A 696 -8.49 1.15 32.45
N ALA A 697 -9.00 0.26 33.31
CA ALA A 697 -8.26 -0.88 33.86
C ALA A 697 -8.86 -2.22 33.42
N GLY A 698 -8.19 -2.89 32.48
CA GLY A 698 -8.45 -4.29 32.12
C GLY A 698 -7.84 -5.31 33.09
N ALA A 699 -8.21 -6.57 32.91
CA ALA A 699 -7.72 -7.65 33.76
C ALA A 699 -6.28 -8.04 33.39
N VAL A 700 -6.07 -8.42 32.13
CA VAL A 700 -4.78 -8.66 31.46
C VAL A 700 -4.96 -8.44 29.96
N ALA A 701 -3.92 -7.97 29.26
CA ALA A 701 -4.04 -7.55 27.86
C ALA A 701 -4.46 -8.69 26.91
N GLU A 702 -4.12 -9.94 27.22
CA GLU A 702 -4.46 -11.13 26.44
C GLU A 702 -5.94 -11.53 26.57
N GLU A 703 -6.63 -11.09 27.63
CA GLU A 703 -8.01 -11.49 27.94
C GLU A 703 -9.02 -10.32 27.87
N THR A 704 -8.58 -9.07 28.06
CA THR A 704 -9.42 -7.87 27.92
C THR A 704 -9.07 -7.16 26.61
N ILE A 705 -9.93 -7.28 25.60
CA ILE A 705 -9.70 -6.80 24.24
C ILE A 705 -10.73 -5.73 23.89
N ILE A 706 -10.29 -4.54 23.50
CA ILE A 706 -11.11 -3.46 22.95
C ILE A 706 -10.89 -3.47 21.44
N ASN A 707 -11.96 -3.71 20.68
CA ASN A 707 -11.89 -4.09 19.28
C ASN A 707 -12.74 -3.15 18.39
N ALA A 708 -12.09 -2.23 17.68
CA ALA A 708 -12.73 -1.25 16.82
C ALA A 708 -12.93 -1.73 15.37
N PHE A 709 -12.61 -2.98 15.02
CA PHE A 709 -12.85 -3.49 13.65
C PHE A 709 -14.34 -3.35 13.23
N GLY A 710 -15.28 -3.19 14.17
CA GLY A 710 -16.70 -3.02 13.91
C GLY A 710 -17.16 -1.60 13.57
N LEU A 711 -16.25 -0.61 13.55
CA LEU A 711 -16.51 0.76 13.10
C LEU A 711 -16.43 0.93 11.56
N ASP A 712 -16.54 -0.17 10.79
CA ASP A 712 -16.49 -0.21 9.31
C ASP A 712 -15.30 0.54 8.64
N GLY A 713 -14.24 0.82 9.41
CA GLY A 713 -13.05 1.55 8.96
C GLY A 713 -13.25 3.05 8.80
N THR A 714 -14.12 3.66 9.62
CA THR A 714 -14.36 5.11 9.64
C THR A 714 -13.66 5.84 10.79
N ASP A 715 -13.18 5.14 11.82
CA ASP A 715 -12.65 5.77 13.03
C ASP A 715 -11.59 4.96 13.79
N ARG A 716 -11.00 5.59 14.82
CA ARG A 716 -10.02 5.03 15.76
C ARG A 716 -10.68 4.26 16.91
N VAL A 717 -9.91 3.83 17.92
CA VAL A 717 -10.46 3.22 19.15
C VAL A 717 -10.67 4.26 20.24
N PHE A 718 -9.70 5.15 20.47
CA PHE A 718 -9.71 6.14 21.53
C PHE A 718 -9.25 7.52 21.06
N HIS A 719 -9.92 8.56 21.55
CA HIS A 719 -9.52 9.95 21.40
C HIS A 719 -9.37 10.59 22.77
N ILE A 720 -8.17 11.09 23.06
CA ILE A 720 -7.85 11.81 24.29
C ILE A 720 -7.74 13.28 23.93
N VAL A 721 -8.63 14.10 24.48
CA VAL A 721 -8.70 15.54 24.17
C VAL A 721 -7.59 16.33 24.88
N ASP A 722 -7.53 17.64 24.63
CA ASP A 722 -6.53 18.52 25.25
C ASP A 722 -6.72 18.66 26.78
N GLU A 723 -5.63 18.76 27.53
CA GLU A 723 -5.57 19.10 28.97
C GLU A 723 -6.23 18.09 29.96
N VAL A 724 -6.55 16.85 29.55
CA VAL A 724 -7.03 15.77 30.44
C VAL A 724 -5.93 14.76 30.83
N GLU A 725 -6.03 14.14 32.02
CA GLU A 725 -5.16 13.02 32.44
C GLU A 725 -5.89 11.68 32.25
N VAL A 726 -5.31 10.76 31.49
CA VAL A 726 -5.90 9.45 31.20
C VAL A 726 -4.89 8.34 31.45
N SER A 727 -5.35 7.26 32.09
CA SER A 727 -4.55 6.03 32.19
C SER A 727 -5.27 4.82 31.60
N ILE A 728 -4.54 4.00 30.85
CA ILE A 728 -5.04 2.79 30.20
C ILE A 728 -4.10 1.63 30.55
N SER A 729 -4.62 0.57 31.16
CA SER A 729 -3.79 -0.57 31.57
C SER A 729 -4.45 -1.93 31.42
N GLY A 730 -3.67 -2.96 31.10
CA GLY A 730 -4.14 -4.35 31.08
C GLY A 730 -5.11 -4.67 29.93
N VAL A 731 -4.98 -4.00 28.77
CA VAL A 731 -5.89 -4.17 27.63
C VAL A 731 -5.16 -4.39 26.30
N THR A 732 -5.80 -5.11 25.38
CA THR A 732 -5.50 -5.01 23.93
C THR A 732 -6.37 -3.93 23.29
N ILE A 733 -5.77 -3.05 22.49
CA ILE A 733 -6.43 -2.05 21.64
C ILE A 733 -6.14 -2.40 20.19
N ARG A 734 -7.19 -2.73 19.41
CA ARG A 734 -7.03 -3.17 18.02
C ARG A 734 -8.13 -2.74 17.07
N GLY A 735 -7.79 -2.75 15.79
CA GLY A 735 -8.74 -2.74 14.69
C GLY A 735 -9.35 -1.39 14.33
N GLY A 736 -8.87 -0.28 14.90
CA GLY A 736 -9.21 1.05 14.40
C GLY A 736 -8.56 1.30 13.05
N ASP A 737 -9.27 1.95 12.13
CA ASP A 737 -8.78 2.38 10.81
C ASP A 737 -9.28 3.80 10.57
N ALA A 738 -8.49 4.77 11.02
CA ALA A 738 -8.87 6.18 11.03
C ALA A 738 -8.49 6.88 9.72
N GLU A 739 -9.42 7.62 9.12
CA GLU A 739 -9.11 8.55 8.01
C GLU A 739 -8.13 9.66 8.46
N GLY A 740 -8.13 9.99 9.75
CA GLY A 740 -7.23 10.95 10.36
C GLY A 740 -5.91 10.33 10.86
N SER A 741 -5.51 10.77 12.06
CA SER A 741 -4.32 10.30 12.77
C SER A 741 -4.72 9.46 13.99
N GLY A 742 -3.80 8.61 14.45
CA GLY A 742 -3.98 7.81 15.67
C GLY A 742 -4.96 6.67 15.46
N GLY A 743 -4.61 5.69 14.63
CA GLY A 743 -5.52 4.60 14.24
C GLY A 743 -6.03 3.78 15.42
N GLY A 744 -5.16 3.50 16.39
CA GLY A 744 -5.56 2.97 17.68
C GLY A 744 -5.99 4.09 18.62
N ILE A 745 -5.08 5.04 18.86
CA ILE A 745 -5.25 6.14 19.81
C ILE A 745 -4.77 7.46 19.22
N LEU A 746 -5.60 8.50 19.30
CA LEU A 746 -5.17 9.90 19.13
C LEU A 746 -5.11 10.56 20.50
N ASN A 747 -3.92 11.00 20.92
CA ASN A 747 -3.77 11.96 22.01
C ASN A 747 -3.58 13.35 21.41
N ALA A 748 -4.64 14.16 21.40
CA ALA A 748 -4.62 15.51 20.83
C ALA A 748 -3.68 16.43 21.63
N GLY A 749 -3.77 16.38 22.97
CA GLY A 749 -3.00 17.25 23.86
C GLY A 749 -3.10 16.91 25.36
N GLY A 750 -3.62 15.75 25.74
CA GLY A 750 -3.72 15.29 27.13
C GLY A 750 -2.44 14.64 27.66
N ASP A 751 -2.46 14.22 28.93
CA ASP A 751 -1.45 13.36 29.56
C ASP A 751 -1.95 11.91 29.58
N LEU A 752 -1.49 11.13 28.60
CA LEU A 752 -1.88 9.74 28.39
C LEU A 752 -0.82 8.78 28.93
N LYS A 753 -1.20 7.95 29.88
CA LYS A 753 -0.37 6.87 30.42
C LYS A 753 -0.90 5.51 30.01
N ILE A 754 -0.05 4.70 29.35
CA ILE A 754 -0.38 3.33 28.96
C ILE A 754 0.56 2.37 29.69
N SER A 755 0.05 1.34 30.36
CA SER A 755 0.90 0.27 30.89
C SER A 755 0.36 -1.14 30.75
N ASP A 756 1.25 -2.11 30.56
CA ASP A 756 0.90 -3.54 30.56
C ASP A 756 -0.18 -3.87 29.50
N SER A 757 -0.09 -3.24 28.33
CA SER A 757 -1.11 -3.24 27.27
C SER A 757 -0.54 -3.56 25.88
N ILE A 758 -1.40 -3.97 24.95
CA ILE A 758 -1.05 -4.30 23.56
C ILE A 758 -1.80 -3.35 22.61
N ILE A 759 -1.11 -2.58 21.79
CA ILE A 759 -1.70 -1.76 20.72
C ILE A 759 -1.33 -2.42 19.39
N SER A 760 -2.29 -3.05 18.71
CA SER A 760 -1.96 -3.82 17.51
C SER A 760 -3.02 -3.84 16.42
N ASN A 761 -2.58 -4.06 15.18
CA ASN A 761 -3.47 -4.18 14.01
C ASN A 761 -4.37 -2.94 13.83
N ASN A 762 -3.85 -1.75 14.14
CA ASN A 762 -4.53 -0.47 13.88
C ASN A 762 -3.93 0.22 12.65
N VAL A 763 -4.75 0.99 11.95
CA VAL A 763 -4.42 1.67 10.70
C VAL A 763 -4.76 3.16 10.79
N ALA A 764 -3.92 4.01 10.24
CA ALA A 764 -4.23 5.43 10.03
C ALA A 764 -3.91 5.82 8.58
N ARG A 765 -4.76 6.62 7.95
CA ARG A 765 -4.52 7.17 6.59
C ARG A 765 -3.58 8.39 6.59
N SER A 766 -3.21 8.89 7.77
CA SER A 766 -2.32 10.04 7.97
C SER A 766 -1.12 9.71 8.86
N LEU A 767 -1.22 9.90 10.19
CA LEU A 767 -0.08 9.81 11.10
C LEU A 767 -0.40 8.89 12.28
N GLY A 768 0.57 8.10 12.76
CA GLY A 768 0.40 7.26 13.95
C GLY A 768 -0.57 6.10 13.73
N GLY A 769 -0.11 5.04 13.06
CA GLY A 769 -0.95 3.86 12.78
C GLY A 769 -1.48 3.23 14.05
N GLY A 770 -0.61 3.02 15.04
CA GLY A 770 -1.00 2.66 16.41
C GLY A 770 -1.42 3.88 17.21
N ILE A 771 -0.51 4.84 17.41
CA ILE A 771 -0.72 6.00 18.28
C ILE A 771 -0.22 7.29 17.59
N ALA A 772 -1.02 8.36 17.63
CA ALA A 772 -0.58 9.71 17.32
C ALA A 772 -0.59 10.57 18.59
N ASN A 773 0.52 11.25 18.90
CA ASN A 773 0.69 12.02 20.13
C ASN A 773 1.05 13.49 19.89
N GLY A 774 0.14 14.40 20.24
CA GLY A 774 0.37 15.83 20.40
C GLY A 774 0.61 16.28 21.84
N GLY A 775 0.16 15.50 22.83
CA GLY A 775 0.27 15.77 24.26
C GLY A 775 1.48 15.13 24.95
N VAL A 776 1.30 14.73 26.21
CA VAL A 776 2.26 13.91 26.96
C VAL A 776 1.82 12.45 26.86
N LEU A 777 2.77 11.55 26.56
CA LEU A 777 2.53 10.13 26.41
C LEU A 777 3.59 9.33 27.16
N THR A 778 3.16 8.56 28.17
CA THR A 778 4.02 7.66 28.94
C THR A 778 3.59 6.21 28.71
N ILE A 779 4.46 5.39 28.11
CA ILE A 779 4.20 3.98 27.82
C ILE A 779 5.18 3.09 28.60
N ILE A 780 4.66 2.10 29.33
CA ILE A 780 5.43 1.23 30.23
C ILE A 780 5.04 -0.24 30.05
N ARG A 781 6.00 -1.14 29.80
CA ARG A 781 5.76 -2.60 29.66
C ARG A 781 4.66 -2.97 28.65
N SER A 782 4.62 -2.27 27.52
CA SER A 782 3.58 -2.44 26.49
C SER A 782 4.16 -2.88 25.15
N THR A 783 3.31 -3.51 24.33
CA THR A 783 3.63 -3.97 22.98
C THR A 783 2.89 -3.14 21.95
N ILE A 784 3.60 -2.49 21.03
CA ILE A 784 3.03 -1.75 19.90
C ILE A 784 3.41 -2.54 18.62
N ALA A 785 2.46 -3.27 18.03
CA ALA A 785 2.77 -4.29 17.02
C ALA A 785 1.82 -4.38 15.81
N ASP A 786 2.35 -4.70 14.63
CA ASP A 786 1.58 -4.86 13.37
C ASP A 786 0.62 -3.67 13.09
N ASN A 787 0.98 -2.43 13.46
CA ASN A 787 0.21 -1.23 13.13
C ASN A 787 0.74 -0.55 11.85
N ALA A 788 -0.12 0.16 11.11
CA ALA A 788 0.22 0.75 9.82
C ALA A 788 -0.23 2.21 9.67
N ALA A 789 0.71 3.11 9.37
CA ALA A 789 0.39 4.45 8.87
C ALA A 789 0.51 4.43 7.34
N ILE A 790 -0.62 4.21 6.66
CA ILE A 790 -0.67 4.12 5.20
C ILE A 790 -0.92 5.50 4.61
N SER A 791 -0.24 5.86 3.52
CA SER A 791 -0.53 7.13 2.85
C SER A 791 -1.90 7.01 2.19
N GLY A 792 -2.92 7.65 2.76
CA GLY A 792 -4.22 7.75 2.12
C GLY A 792 -4.08 8.37 0.74
N GLU A 793 -4.73 7.79 -0.27
CA GLU A 793 -5.04 8.59 -1.45
C GLU A 793 -5.83 9.82 -0.99
N VAL A 794 -5.46 11.01 -1.49
CA VAL A 794 -6.22 12.24 -1.20
C VAL A 794 -7.54 12.19 -1.98
N ILE A 795 -8.50 11.42 -1.45
CA ILE A 795 -9.88 11.38 -1.92
C ILE A 795 -10.54 12.67 -1.42
N GLY A 796 -10.46 13.72 -2.24
CA GLY A 796 -11.00 15.01 -1.86
C GLY A 796 -12.53 14.99 -1.77
N ASN A 797 -13.09 15.33 -0.60
CA ASN A 797 -14.09 16.39 -0.44
C ASN A 797 -14.51 16.60 1.04
N GLY A 798 -13.86 17.53 1.74
CA GLY A 798 -14.60 18.44 2.63
C GLY A 798 -14.96 18.01 4.07
N SER A 799 -14.18 17.14 4.73
CA SER A 799 -14.17 17.05 6.21
C SER A 799 -12.86 17.58 6.80
N SER A 800 -12.91 18.02 8.06
CA SER A 800 -11.88 18.87 8.67
C SER A 800 -10.60 18.12 9.01
N ILE A 801 -9.51 18.43 8.29
CA ILE A 801 -8.16 18.19 8.82
C ILE A 801 -7.98 19.14 10.02
N LEU A 802 -8.02 18.64 11.26
CA LEU A 802 -7.61 19.43 12.42
C LEU A 802 -6.13 19.81 12.24
N PRO A 803 -5.78 21.11 12.27
CA PRO A 803 -4.45 21.55 11.89
C PRO A 803 -3.46 21.37 13.04
N ILE A 804 -2.91 20.16 13.19
CA ILE A 804 -1.64 19.95 13.89
C ILE A 804 -0.56 20.67 13.06
N SER A 805 -0.34 21.94 13.38
CA SER A 805 0.35 22.84 12.47
C SER A 805 1.87 22.61 12.49
N ASN A 806 2.45 22.37 11.30
CA ASN A 806 3.21 23.41 10.58
C ASN A 806 4.49 22.90 9.84
N THR A 807 4.36 22.07 8.80
CA THR A 807 5.15 22.26 7.57
C THR A 807 4.38 21.86 6.31
N ALA A 808 4.35 22.75 5.31
CA ALA A 808 3.80 22.44 3.99
C ALA A 808 4.85 21.74 3.12
N ALA A 809 5.00 20.43 3.30
CA ALA A 809 5.78 19.56 2.43
C ALA A 809 5.15 18.16 2.41
N GLN A 810 4.35 17.88 1.36
CA GLN A 810 3.84 16.56 0.95
C GLN A 810 3.54 15.57 2.11
N ALA A 811 2.28 15.54 2.56
CA ALA A 811 1.83 14.69 3.66
C ALA A 811 1.88 13.18 3.29
N PHE A 812 3.06 12.58 3.43
CA PHE A 812 3.25 11.14 3.45
C PHE A 812 3.04 10.60 4.87
N ALA A 813 2.49 9.39 4.99
CA ALA A 813 2.15 8.83 6.28
C ALA A 813 3.38 8.47 7.15
N GLN A 814 3.31 8.73 8.45
CA GLN A 814 4.46 8.58 9.35
C GLN A 814 4.09 7.91 10.67
N GLY A 815 5.08 7.24 11.28
CA GLY A 815 4.91 6.62 12.59
C GLY A 815 3.96 5.43 12.52
N GLY A 816 4.41 4.29 11.99
CA GLY A 816 3.56 3.11 11.84
C GLY A 816 3.05 2.62 13.20
N GLY A 817 3.96 2.51 14.16
CA GLY A 817 3.62 2.28 15.57
C GLY A 817 3.19 3.58 16.24
N ILE A 818 4.10 4.56 16.31
CA ILE A 818 3.89 5.83 17.01
C ILE A 818 4.32 7.02 16.13
N TYR A 819 3.46 8.02 16.00
CA TYR A 819 3.82 9.37 15.57
C TYR A 819 3.82 10.31 16.78
N ASN A 820 4.91 11.06 16.98
CA ASN A 820 5.07 11.97 18.10
C ASN A 820 5.41 13.39 17.63
N ILE A 821 4.57 14.35 18.01
CA ILE A 821 4.86 15.79 17.96
C ILE A 821 4.78 16.45 19.35
N GLY A 822 4.37 15.69 20.38
CA GLY A 822 4.39 16.06 21.79
C GLY A 822 5.56 15.44 22.57
N GLN A 823 5.35 15.12 23.85
CA GLN A 823 6.34 14.43 24.69
C GLN A 823 6.06 12.93 24.77
N LEU A 824 7.04 12.09 24.44
CA LEU A 824 6.98 10.63 24.53
C LEU A 824 8.01 10.12 25.53
N THR A 825 7.57 9.35 26.53
CA THR A 825 8.40 8.50 27.38
C THR A 825 8.02 7.05 27.15
N LEU A 826 8.97 6.20 26.78
CA LEU A 826 8.75 4.79 26.48
C LEU A 826 9.74 3.93 27.29
N THR A 827 9.22 3.03 28.13
CA THR A 827 10.01 2.24 29.09
C THR A 827 9.61 0.76 29.08
N GLU A 828 10.59 -0.15 29.15
CA GLU A 828 10.35 -1.61 29.28
C GLU A 828 9.44 -2.21 28.18
N SER A 829 9.40 -1.56 27.01
CA SER A 829 8.38 -1.78 25.96
C SER A 829 8.98 -2.21 24.62
N ILE A 830 8.13 -2.72 23.71
CA ILE A 830 8.52 -3.09 22.35
C ILE A 830 7.67 -2.41 21.27
N LEU A 831 8.35 -1.91 20.22
CA LEU A 831 7.74 -1.55 18.94
C LEU A 831 8.22 -2.56 17.90
N HIS A 832 7.33 -3.38 17.34
CA HIS A 832 7.74 -4.33 16.30
C HIS A 832 6.72 -4.54 15.18
N LEU A 833 7.19 -4.95 14.00
CA LEU A 833 6.32 -5.24 12.84
C LEU A 833 5.42 -4.09 12.37
N ASN A 834 5.68 -2.85 12.81
CA ASN A 834 4.90 -1.69 12.38
C ASN A 834 5.40 -1.15 11.04
N SER A 835 4.51 -0.50 10.28
CA SER A 835 4.79 -0.05 8.90
C SER A 835 4.32 1.37 8.58
N SER A 836 5.10 2.13 7.81
CA SER A 836 4.74 3.47 7.35
C SER A 836 5.56 3.92 6.13
N PHE A 837 5.38 5.16 5.65
CA PHE A 837 6.31 5.74 4.68
C PHE A 837 7.61 6.23 5.34
N ASN A 838 7.52 6.94 6.49
CA ASN A 838 8.67 7.33 7.31
C ASN A 838 8.45 6.96 8.79
N GLY A 839 9.46 6.39 9.46
CA GLY A 839 9.33 6.01 10.87
C GLY A 839 8.42 4.80 11.01
N GLY A 840 8.90 3.62 10.64
CA GLY A 840 8.10 2.39 10.68
C GLY A 840 7.63 2.08 12.11
N GLY A 841 8.57 2.05 13.06
CA GLY A 841 8.29 2.00 14.49
C GLY A 841 7.82 3.34 15.03
N LEU A 842 8.73 4.32 15.05
CA LEU A 842 8.53 5.66 15.62
C LEU A 842 8.87 6.76 14.60
N SER A 843 8.00 7.75 14.46
CA SER A 843 8.33 9.07 13.90
C SER A 843 8.29 10.12 15.00
N ASN A 844 9.41 10.79 15.26
CA ASN A 844 9.54 11.91 16.19
C ASN A 844 9.70 13.21 15.39
N ASP A 845 8.60 13.95 15.21
CA ASP A 845 8.57 15.18 14.43
C ASP A 845 9.23 16.35 15.18
N ARG A 846 9.55 17.42 14.46
CA ARG A 846 10.31 18.59 14.93
C ARG A 846 9.71 19.29 16.16
N GLY A 847 8.40 19.15 16.40
CA GLY A 847 7.75 19.67 17.60
C GLY A 847 7.95 18.81 18.86
N GLY A 848 8.21 17.52 18.67
CA GLY A 848 8.17 16.51 19.73
C GLY A 848 9.52 16.18 20.36
N SER A 849 9.46 15.50 21.50
CA SER A 849 10.63 14.96 22.20
C SER A 849 10.40 13.52 22.65
N ALA A 850 11.37 12.63 22.47
CA ALA A 850 11.27 11.22 22.86
C ALA A 850 12.37 10.77 23.83
N GLU A 851 12.02 10.11 24.92
CA GLU A 851 12.95 9.41 25.83
C GLU A 851 12.60 7.92 25.92
N LEU A 852 13.53 7.06 25.50
CA LEU A 852 13.39 5.61 25.41
C LEU A 852 14.37 4.94 26.37
N THR A 853 13.87 4.11 27.28
CA THR A 853 14.71 3.36 28.26
C THR A 853 14.34 1.89 28.32
N ASN A 854 15.30 0.98 28.14
CA ASN A 854 15.03 -0.47 28.07
C ASN A 854 13.93 -0.80 27.03
N VAL A 855 14.12 -0.37 25.79
CA VAL A 855 13.14 -0.53 24.70
C VAL A 855 13.73 -1.39 23.58
N THR A 856 12.93 -2.29 23.02
CA THR A 856 13.25 -2.97 21.75
C THR A 856 12.46 -2.34 20.60
N LEU A 857 13.15 -1.96 19.52
CA LEU A 857 12.54 -1.62 18.24
C LEU A 857 13.03 -2.63 17.21
N SER A 858 12.15 -3.54 16.78
CA SER A 858 12.55 -4.68 15.93
C SER A 858 11.61 -4.95 14.77
N GLU A 859 12.14 -5.35 13.62
CA GLU A 859 11.36 -5.75 12.44
C GLU A 859 10.34 -4.71 11.92
N ASN A 860 10.50 -3.42 12.25
CA ASN A 860 9.65 -2.35 11.71
C ASN A 860 10.12 -1.93 10.30
N THR A 861 9.18 -1.50 9.45
CA THR A 861 9.44 -1.21 8.02
C THR A 861 8.98 0.21 7.66
N ALA A 862 9.83 0.95 6.92
CA ALA A 862 9.49 2.22 6.31
C ALA A 862 9.74 2.17 4.79
N ASP A 863 8.77 2.61 3.98
CA ASP A 863 8.93 2.62 2.51
C ASP A 863 10.06 3.56 2.05
N ASN A 864 10.34 4.62 2.81
CA ASN A 864 11.34 5.62 2.49
C ASN A 864 12.49 5.65 3.52
N VAL A 865 12.30 6.24 4.71
CA VAL A 865 13.40 6.39 5.70
C VAL A 865 13.00 6.10 7.14
N GLY A 866 13.97 5.66 7.95
CA GLY A 866 13.78 5.46 9.39
C GLY A 866 12.91 4.24 9.70
N GLY A 867 13.37 3.04 9.37
CA GLY A 867 12.59 1.80 9.59
C GLY A 867 12.18 1.62 11.05
N GLY A 868 13.15 1.71 11.97
CA GLY A 868 12.91 1.76 13.41
C GLY A 868 12.44 3.14 13.85
N ILE A 869 13.28 4.16 13.62
CA ILE A 869 13.06 5.55 14.04
C ILE A 869 13.33 6.51 12.88
N TYR A 870 12.37 7.38 12.59
CA TYR A 870 12.58 8.65 11.90
C TYR A 870 12.56 9.79 12.92
N ASP A 871 13.59 10.62 12.96
CA ASP A 871 13.76 11.68 13.95
C ASP A 871 14.03 13.04 13.30
N SER A 872 13.32 14.05 13.77
CA SER A 872 13.54 15.46 13.43
C SER A 872 13.40 16.42 14.62
N GLY A 873 12.97 15.93 15.78
CA GLY A 873 13.04 16.58 17.09
C GLY A 873 14.23 16.09 17.93
N PRO A 874 14.26 16.38 19.25
CA PRO A 874 15.17 15.72 20.19
C PRO A 874 14.73 14.32 20.59
N ALA A 875 15.66 13.35 20.56
CA ALA A 875 15.45 12.01 21.09
C ALA A 875 16.63 11.53 21.96
N LYS A 876 16.34 10.70 22.96
CA LYS A 876 17.32 10.12 23.89
C LYS A 876 17.03 8.65 24.13
N LEU A 877 18.01 7.80 23.84
CA LEU A 877 17.92 6.35 23.95
C LEU A 877 18.94 5.85 25.00
N ILE A 878 18.45 5.15 26.03
CA ILE A 878 19.24 4.53 27.09
C ILE A 878 18.94 3.04 27.11
N ASN A 879 19.95 2.17 26.96
CA ASN A 879 19.75 0.73 26.97
C ASN A 879 18.65 0.29 25.97
N VAL A 880 18.69 0.83 24.75
CA VAL A 880 17.73 0.53 23.67
C VAL A 880 18.34 -0.45 22.68
N THR A 881 17.54 -1.36 22.15
CA THR A 881 17.90 -2.32 21.10
C THR A 881 17.13 -1.97 19.82
N VAL A 882 17.81 -1.45 18.80
CA VAL A 882 17.26 -1.16 17.47
C VAL A 882 17.81 -2.20 16.50
N HIS A 883 17.00 -3.21 16.16
CA HIS A 883 17.46 -4.40 15.44
C HIS A 883 16.58 -4.79 14.24
N GLY A 884 17.18 -5.20 13.13
CA GLY A 884 16.44 -5.84 12.03
C GLY A 884 15.37 -4.99 11.34
N ASN A 885 15.35 -3.67 11.58
CA ASN A 885 14.39 -2.75 10.96
C ASN A 885 14.81 -2.39 9.52
N LEU A 886 13.86 -2.01 8.68
CA LEU A 886 14.06 -1.77 7.24
C LEU A 886 13.58 -0.39 6.80
N ALA A 887 14.38 0.29 5.97
CA ALA A 887 13.98 1.45 5.19
C ALA A 887 14.23 1.20 3.69
N GLY A 888 13.48 1.85 2.79
CA GLY A 888 13.72 1.77 1.35
C GLY A 888 14.96 2.55 0.87
N GLU A 889 15.20 3.74 1.41
CA GLU A 889 16.22 4.69 0.95
C GLU A 889 17.37 4.91 1.94
N ALA A 890 17.09 5.07 3.25
CA ALA A 890 18.14 5.34 4.23
C ALA A 890 17.73 5.11 5.70
N GLY A 891 18.69 4.67 6.52
CA GLY A 891 18.57 4.63 7.97
C GLY A 891 17.52 3.62 8.42
N GLY A 892 17.69 2.35 8.06
CA GLY A 892 16.80 1.27 8.48
C GLY A 892 16.60 1.22 9.99
N GLY A 893 17.64 1.46 10.77
CA GLY A 893 17.53 1.59 12.22
C GLY A 893 17.02 2.98 12.60
N ILE A 894 17.85 4.00 12.38
CA ILE A 894 17.59 5.39 12.78
C ILE A 894 17.89 6.33 11.59
N PHE A 895 16.93 7.16 11.20
CA PHE A 895 17.15 8.29 10.30
C PHE A 895 17.00 9.61 11.07
N VAL A 896 18.01 10.47 11.03
CA VAL A 896 18.03 11.79 11.67
C VAL A 896 18.04 12.88 10.60
N LEU A 897 16.97 13.67 10.52
CA LEU A 897 16.86 14.77 9.56
C LEU A 897 17.90 15.86 9.87
N PHE A 898 18.62 16.36 8.86
CA PHE A 898 19.75 17.30 9.01
C PHE A 898 19.47 18.61 9.78
N SER A 899 18.19 18.96 9.97
CA SER A 899 17.75 20.12 10.74
C SER A 899 17.50 19.87 12.23
N ALA A 900 17.51 18.61 12.70
CA ALA A 900 17.26 18.24 14.09
C ALA A 900 18.39 18.72 15.01
N LYS A 901 18.07 19.57 16.01
CA LYS A 901 19.04 20.06 17.00
C LYS A 901 18.40 20.33 18.37
N PRO A 902 18.86 19.67 19.46
CA PRO A 902 19.68 18.45 19.43
C PRO A 902 18.89 17.31 18.77
N GLY A 903 19.54 16.47 17.96
CA GLY A 903 18.90 15.27 17.39
C GLY A 903 18.99 14.07 18.32
N VAL A 904 18.92 12.85 17.78
CA VAL A 904 19.08 11.59 18.53
C VAL A 904 20.38 11.52 19.32
N SER A 905 20.28 11.16 20.60
CA SER A 905 21.39 10.80 21.49
C SER A 905 21.26 9.37 22.00
N VAL A 906 22.39 8.63 22.06
CA VAL A 906 22.43 7.20 22.42
C VAL A 906 23.46 6.90 23.52
N VAL A 907 23.04 6.14 24.53
CA VAL A 907 23.89 5.62 25.63
C VAL A 907 23.53 4.17 25.90
N ASN A 908 24.55 3.34 26.16
CA ASN A 908 24.39 1.91 26.49
C ASN A 908 23.49 1.15 25.48
N SER A 909 23.38 1.64 24.24
CA SER A 909 22.38 1.20 23.28
C SER A 909 23.01 0.47 22.11
N LEU A 910 22.21 -0.38 21.48
CA LEU A 910 22.63 -1.32 20.46
C LEU A 910 21.81 -1.06 19.20
N ILE A 911 22.49 -0.71 18.11
CA ILE A 911 21.89 -0.53 16.79
C ILE A 911 22.54 -1.55 15.85
N SER A 912 21.78 -2.57 15.43
CA SER A 912 22.37 -3.68 14.66
C SER A 912 21.49 -4.32 13.59
N ASN A 913 22.13 -4.83 12.54
CA ASN A 913 21.50 -5.61 11.46
C ASN A 913 20.28 -4.94 10.81
N ASN A 914 20.14 -3.62 10.95
CA ASN A 914 19.11 -2.86 10.25
C ASN A 914 19.52 -2.64 8.79
N LYS A 915 18.53 -2.34 7.95
CA LYS A 915 18.64 -2.54 6.49
C LYS A 915 18.55 -1.21 5.76
N ILE A 916 19.49 -1.03 4.82
CA ILE A 916 19.89 0.29 4.31
C ILE A 916 20.50 1.18 5.43
N GLY A 917 21.33 0.55 6.26
CA GLY A 917 22.16 1.17 7.30
C GLY A 917 21.52 1.18 8.70
N ASN A 918 22.34 0.97 9.74
CA ASN A 918 21.94 1.19 11.13
C ASN A 918 21.51 2.64 11.38
N CYS A 919 22.25 3.61 10.85
CA CYS A 919 21.90 5.03 10.93
C CYS A 919 22.09 5.79 9.62
N SER A 920 21.31 6.86 9.46
CA SER A 920 21.55 7.94 8.50
C SER A 920 21.34 9.29 9.20
N GLY A 921 22.19 10.27 8.92
CA GLY A 921 22.22 11.53 9.66
C GLY A 921 23.17 11.51 10.87
N SER A 922 22.98 12.44 11.81
CA SER A 922 23.91 12.68 12.92
C SER A 922 23.34 12.18 14.25
N VAL A 923 23.73 10.96 14.65
CA VAL A 923 23.50 10.46 16.01
C VAL A 923 24.62 10.95 16.94
N VAL A 924 24.26 11.37 18.15
CA VAL A 924 25.21 11.81 19.19
C VAL A 924 25.43 10.68 20.18
N SER A 925 26.66 10.19 20.30
CA SER A 925 27.00 9.22 21.33
C SER A 925 27.13 9.89 22.70
N GLY A 926 26.70 9.20 23.76
CA GLY A 926 27.17 9.43 25.13
C GLY A 926 28.14 8.35 25.61
N GLY A 927 28.56 7.46 24.73
CA GLY A 927 29.46 6.34 24.98
C GLY A 927 28.77 5.00 25.24
N PHE A 928 29.58 3.95 25.20
CA PHE A 928 29.24 2.57 25.53
C PHE A 928 28.10 1.97 24.68
N ASN A 929 28.03 2.32 23.40
CA ASN A 929 27.05 1.79 22.45
C ASN A 929 27.66 0.71 21.52
N ILE A 930 26.81 -0.10 20.88
CA ILE A 930 27.19 -0.98 19.76
C ILE A 930 26.53 -0.52 18.47
N ASP A 931 27.32 -0.42 17.40
CA ASP A 931 26.86 -0.26 16.02
C ASP A 931 27.47 -1.37 15.16
N SER A 932 26.65 -2.21 14.53
CA SER A 932 27.14 -3.37 13.76
C SER A 932 27.78 -3.05 12.41
N ASP A 933 27.49 -1.90 11.79
CA ASP A 933 27.97 -1.54 10.44
C ASP A 933 28.82 -0.26 10.39
N GLY A 934 28.78 0.55 11.46
CA GLY A 934 29.54 1.79 11.63
C GLY A 934 28.89 3.01 10.99
N THR A 935 27.66 2.91 10.49
CA THR A 935 26.93 4.04 9.86
C THR A 935 26.46 5.09 10.86
N CYS A 936 26.34 4.74 12.14
CA CYS A 936 26.01 5.68 13.23
C CYS A 936 27.19 6.57 13.65
N ASN A 937 28.40 6.31 13.15
CA ASN A 937 29.63 7.07 13.44
C ASN A 937 29.98 7.20 14.93
N LEU A 938 29.54 6.25 15.76
CA LEU A 938 29.79 6.20 17.20
C LEU A 938 31.29 6.05 17.47
N ASN A 939 31.85 6.97 18.27
CA ASN A 939 33.29 7.12 18.45
C ASN A 939 33.70 7.63 19.85
N ASP A 940 32.77 7.67 20.80
CA ASP A 940 33.00 8.08 22.17
C ASP A 940 33.52 6.92 23.04
N LYS A 941 33.80 7.22 24.31
CA LYS A 941 34.35 6.26 25.27
C LYS A 941 33.44 5.02 25.37
N GLY A 942 34.01 3.85 25.11
CA GLY A 942 33.31 2.56 25.25
C GLY A 942 32.49 2.15 24.03
N ASP A 943 32.35 3.00 23.00
CA ASP A 943 31.63 2.62 21.78
C ASP A 943 32.34 1.49 21.01
N LEU A 944 31.53 0.57 20.50
CA LEU A 944 31.92 -0.61 19.74
C LEU A 944 31.31 -0.53 18.33
N ALA A 945 31.92 0.29 17.48
CA ALA A 945 31.52 0.44 16.08
C ALA A 945 32.06 -0.70 15.19
N LYS A 946 31.24 -1.14 14.23
CA LYS A 946 31.47 -2.27 13.32
C LYS A 946 31.60 -3.62 14.04
N ILE A 947 30.84 -3.79 15.11
CA ILE A 947 30.82 -5.01 15.95
C ILE A 947 29.42 -5.59 15.92
N ASP A 948 29.28 -6.83 15.43
CA ASP A 948 28.05 -7.60 15.56
C ASP A 948 27.83 -7.97 17.05
N PRO A 949 26.72 -7.53 17.68
CA PRO A 949 26.39 -7.90 19.05
C PRO A 949 26.00 -9.38 19.24
N ARG A 950 25.78 -10.14 18.15
CA ARG A 950 25.36 -11.55 18.18
C ARG A 950 24.04 -11.77 18.93
N LEU A 951 23.02 -10.99 18.62
CA LEU A 951 21.70 -11.14 19.24
C LEU A 951 21.06 -12.49 18.86
N GLU A 952 20.40 -13.12 19.83
CA GLU A 952 19.43 -14.19 19.56
C GLU A 952 18.16 -13.61 18.88
N PRO A 953 17.36 -14.44 18.17
CA PRO A 953 16.10 -13.99 17.58
C PRO A 953 15.14 -13.34 18.58
N LEU A 954 14.23 -12.48 18.08
CA LEU A 954 13.20 -11.87 18.92
C LEU A 954 12.29 -12.96 19.49
N ALA A 955 12.19 -13.03 20.81
CA ALA A 955 11.45 -14.08 21.51
C ALA A 955 10.92 -13.61 22.88
N ASP A 956 10.04 -14.42 23.46
CA ASP A 956 9.76 -14.38 24.89
C ASP A 956 10.98 -14.96 25.63
N ASN A 957 11.73 -14.08 26.28
CA ASN A 957 12.89 -14.43 27.12
C ASN A 957 12.61 -14.12 28.60
N GLY A 958 11.33 -14.18 29.00
CA GLY A 958 10.79 -13.67 30.25
C GLY A 958 10.44 -12.19 30.18
N GLY A 959 9.64 -11.72 31.14
CA GLY A 959 9.10 -10.35 31.17
C GLY A 959 7.69 -10.25 30.57
N LEU A 960 7.21 -9.02 30.33
CA LEU A 960 5.91 -8.74 29.71
C LEU A 960 6.01 -8.37 28.21
N THR A 961 7.22 -8.19 27.69
CA THR A 961 7.46 -7.77 26.30
C THR A 961 8.61 -8.56 25.69
N LEU A 962 8.54 -8.82 24.37
CA LEU A 962 9.55 -9.60 23.65
C LEU A 962 10.90 -8.86 23.62
N THR A 963 11.99 -9.62 23.65
CA THR A 963 13.37 -9.10 23.67
C THR A 963 14.28 -9.90 22.74
N HIS A 964 15.42 -9.30 22.39
CA HIS A 964 16.56 -10.04 21.84
C HIS A 964 17.51 -10.43 22.98
N ALA A 965 17.66 -11.72 23.24
CA ALA A 965 18.58 -12.20 24.28
C ALA A 965 20.05 -12.13 23.83
N LEU A 966 20.95 -12.07 24.81
CA LEU A 966 22.39 -12.13 24.59
C LEU A 966 22.92 -13.57 24.79
N PRO A 967 23.69 -14.14 23.85
CA PRO A 967 24.47 -15.34 24.11
C PRO A 967 25.73 -15.03 24.92
N LYS A 968 26.32 -16.07 25.53
CA LYS A 968 27.48 -15.98 26.46
C LYS A 968 28.77 -15.37 25.88
N ASP A 969 28.85 -15.21 24.56
CA ASP A 969 29.98 -14.66 23.82
C ASP A 969 29.63 -13.35 23.08
N SER A 970 28.50 -12.73 23.43
CA SER A 970 28.09 -11.43 22.92
C SER A 970 29.05 -10.32 23.38
N PRO A 971 29.49 -9.43 22.47
CA PRO A 971 30.24 -8.22 22.83
C PRO A 971 29.47 -7.20 23.69
N ALA A 972 28.15 -7.34 23.83
CA ALA A 972 27.32 -6.47 24.66
C ALA A 972 27.45 -6.77 26.16
N LEU A 973 27.93 -7.96 26.53
CA LEU A 973 28.02 -8.41 27.91
C LEU A 973 28.98 -7.55 28.75
N ASN A 974 28.44 -6.98 29.83
CA ASN A 974 29.15 -6.23 30.86
C ASN A 974 29.93 -5.03 30.30
N ALA A 975 29.47 -4.50 29.18
CA ALA A 975 30.15 -3.49 28.38
C ALA A 975 29.55 -2.08 28.49
N GLY A 976 28.43 -1.89 29.20
CA GLY A 976 27.76 -0.60 29.40
C GLY A 976 28.41 0.30 30.47
N ASP A 977 28.05 1.59 30.46
CA ASP A 977 28.34 2.50 31.58
C ASP A 977 27.38 2.26 32.75
N ALA A 978 27.92 1.67 33.81
CA ALA A 978 27.21 1.47 35.07
C ALA A 978 26.68 2.76 35.72
N ALA A 979 27.23 3.94 35.38
CA ALA A 979 26.71 5.21 35.88
C ALA A 979 25.43 5.69 35.17
N ALA A 980 25.15 5.17 33.96
CA ALA A 980 23.99 5.53 33.16
C ALA A 980 22.94 4.41 33.04
N CYS A 981 23.22 3.22 33.59
CA CYS A 981 22.33 2.07 33.47
C CYS A 981 21.11 2.14 34.41
N PRO A 982 19.91 1.81 33.90
CA PRO A 982 18.72 1.59 34.74
C PRO A 982 18.93 0.43 35.73
N PRO A 983 18.16 0.37 36.83
CA PRO A 983 18.27 -0.70 37.83
C PRO A 983 17.80 -2.07 37.32
N THR A 984 16.99 -2.07 36.26
CA THR A 984 16.41 -3.26 35.61
C THR A 984 16.67 -3.24 34.11
N ASP A 985 16.46 -4.37 33.44
CA ASP A 985 16.34 -4.48 31.98
C ASP A 985 14.87 -4.39 31.53
N GLN A 986 14.59 -4.59 30.23
CA GLN A 986 13.24 -4.51 29.66
C GLN A 986 12.25 -5.50 30.30
N ARG A 987 12.74 -6.60 30.88
CA ARG A 987 11.92 -7.67 31.47
C ARG A 987 11.63 -7.42 32.95
N GLY A 988 12.22 -6.38 33.54
CA GLY A 988 12.22 -6.14 34.98
C GLY A 988 13.32 -6.90 35.73
N GLU A 989 14.22 -7.61 35.03
CA GLU A 989 15.33 -8.31 35.66
C GLU A 989 16.44 -7.34 36.06
N LYS A 990 17.05 -7.55 37.21
CA LYS A 990 17.98 -6.58 37.80
C LYS A 990 19.37 -6.63 37.18
N ARG A 991 19.93 -5.46 36.84
CA ARG A 991 21.31 -5.29 36.36
C ARG A 991 22.32 -5.34 37.53
N ASN A 992 22.58 -6.54 38.05
CA ASN A 992 23.21 -6.79 39.37
C ASN A 992 24.73 -7.12 39.32
N ASP A 993 25.62 -6.14 39.16
CA ASP A 993 26.96 -6.16 39.81
C ASP A 993 27.74 -4.82 39.70
N GLY A 994 27.31 -3.91 38.82
CA GLY A 994 28.05 -2.70 38.47
C GLY A 994 28.73 -2.77 37.09
N LYS A 995 28.33 -3.71 36.23
CA LYS A 995 28.65 -3.80 34.80
C LYS A 995 27.43 -4.28 34.02
N CYS A 996 26.52 -3.38 33.72
CA CYS A 996 25.38 -3.67 32.87
C CYS A 996 25.77 -4.04 31.44
N ASP A 997 24.87 -4.74 30.76
CA ASP A 997 24.97 -5.06 29.36
C ASP A 997 24.49 -3.90 28.46
N ILE A 998 25.02 -3.84 27.24
CA ILE A 998 24.58 -2.89 26.21
C ILE A 998 23.28 -3.39 25.56
N GLY A 999 22.28 -2.52 25.47
CA GLY A 999 20.95 -2.81 24.93
C GLY A 999 19.90 -3.05 26.01
N ALA A 1000 18.71 -3.48 25.58
CA ALA A 1000 17.50 -3.58 26.41
C ALA A 1000 17.43 -4.84 27.30
N TYR A 1001 18.30 -5.82 27.07
CA TYR A 1001 18.37 -7.10 27.79
C TYR A 1001 19.59 -7.12 28.72
N GLU A 1002 19.49 -7.84 29.85
CA GLU A 1002 20.62 -8.16 30.74
C GLU A 1002 20.80 -9.69 30.86
N PHE A 1003 22.03 -10.16 30.75
CA PHE A 1003 22.39 -11.57 30.85
C PHE A 1003 22.40 -12.07 32.33
N PRO A 1004 21.76 -13.22 32.64
CA PRO A 1004 21.68 -13.78 34.01
C PRO A 1004 22.96 -14.36 34.62
#